data_AF-A0AA37TK02-F1
#
_entry.id   AF-A0AA37TK02-F1
#
_cell.length_a   1.000
_cell.length_b   1.000
_cell.length_c   1.000
_cell.angle_alpha   90.00
_cell.angle_beta   90.00
_cell.angle_gamma   90.00
#
_symmetry.space_group_name_H-M   'P 1'
#
loop_
_entity.id
_entity.type
_entity.pdbx_description
1 polymer ?
#
loop_
_entity_poly.entity_id
_entity_poly.type
_entity_poly.pdbx_seq_one_letter_code
_entity_poly.pdbx_strand_id
1 'polypeptide(L)'
;MIMNKTFSALTSAATLLLVTVSSAARADLVITEYVEGGGQNKAVEVSNLGTDAVNLDSSKYVLTLYSNGKTEPGNSATLTGSLAAGKSVVFHNGDAEDEFKVGTASTVTYFSGDDAIVLSKDGTPIDRFGKVGERPDKAWLDPNNPNFSTVNKTLRRKASVTTGDANISAAFPGADNQWLVFDQDTSDGLGCPGEGACTKEPGSLIISEYVVGSSYNKAVELSNVGGSALDLDAAAYKLVLFTNGKTTPEQTETLSGTLNAGESIVFYNNQASDDFKAVGSASQLTTFNGNDALVLYKDDVVIDRLGKLGEDPGTAWTDPNNADFTTKGKTLRRQNAVRVGETDATAEFPGANNTWIVFDKDTADGLGCSGESACSSTGGDTGSTGGTPVVPNPNQGPCNNCENLTAVADPASFDINVYYSAVDSGSFDNPEAMKDAISAVIAKGHHKLSYKQVWSAITYADEDPSNPNNVIELYTGASTSKYSNGGNPTDWNREHTWAKSHGFPRESMNGYTDAHHLRPANVKVNGIRSNYDFDECSDTGTEVQGAPGNYLDASKRCFEPRDEVKGDIARMIMYMDTRYQGNDQNMPDLVAVDRITTKDEVSANQPYIGKLCTLYKWHQQDPVDATDQRRNDAVYKYQGNRNPYIDHPEWVQQVYGAQCGDAPTPQLDVNFVVNAPEKVVEGDTLTIDASATVAVDGSDITFNWEQVAGPDVTFSADKPVLEVTAPEVAQDSQLQFKLTVTDGTLTASKLVNVTLENVPFSLDVSFDGITKLIEGDSTTITASIAQAPEDLTYLWKQVSGNPADYDSNGLVLNVTAPEVALNQSLVFELTISDGSEQVVKQVNLEVTNVNAKESGWTQPDGAGSFGLGLLLLLPLALNRRR
;
A
#
# COMPACT_ATOMS: atom_id res chain seq x y z
N MET A 1 27.89 -79.64 -8.43
CA MET A 1 27.96 -80.09 -7.03
C MET A 1 26.59 -79.79 -6.44
N ILE A 2 25.82 -80.82 -6.06
CA ILE A 2 24.64 -80.79 -5.14
C ILE A 2 23.51 -79.81 -5.54
N MET A 3 22.23 -80.09 -5.79
CA MET A 3 21.28 -81.23 -5.77
C MET A 3 19.89 -80.59 -6.11
N ASN A 4 18.98 -81.33 -6.76
CA ASN A 4 17.50 -81.41 -6.52
C ASN A 4 16.68 -80.17 -6.06
N LYS A 5 15.45 -79.87 -6.48
CA LYS A 5 14.38 -80.58 -7.22
C LYS A 5 13.23 -79.56 -7.47
N THR A 6 12.58 -79.70 -8.62
CA THR A 6 11.17 -79.44 -8.99
C THR A 6 10.15 -79.16 -7.87
N PHE A 7 9.17 -78.25 -8.09
CA PHE A 7 7.74 -78.56 -8.31
C PHE A 7 6.80 -77.33 -8.40
N SER A 8 5.94 -77.34 -9.43
CA SER A 8 4.49 -77.00 -9.44
C SER A 8 4.00 -75.59 -9.07
N ALA A 9 3.58 -74.83 -10.10
CA ALA A 9 2.54 -73.81 -9.99
C ALA A 9 1.17 -74.43 -10.37
N LEU A 10 0.23 -74.42 -9.43
CA LEU A 10 -1.16 -74.87 -9.61
C LEU A 10 -2.08 -73.68 -9.27
N THR A 11 -3.01 -73.44 -10.19
CA THR A 11 -4.08 -72.44 -10.27
C THR A 11 -4.99 -72.35 -9.04
N SER A 12 -5.48 -71.13 -8.72
CA SER A 12 -6.90 -70.85 -8.48
C SER A 12 -7.22 -69.36 -8.38
N ALA A 13 -8.31 -68.97 -9.04
CA ALA A 13 -8.89 -67.65 -9.11
C ALA A 13 -9.46 -67.16 -7.76
N ALA A 14 -9.35 -65.86 -7.51
CA ALA A 14 -10.16 -65.16 -6.52
C ALA A 14 -10.80 -63.94 -7.19
N THR A 15 -12.13 -64.00 -7.27
CA THR A 15 -13.05 -62.96 -7.70
C THR A 15 -12.84 -61.70 -6.86
N LEU A 16 -12.30 -60.62 -7.45
CA LEU A 16 -12.20 -59.33 -6.79
C LEU A 16 -13.44 -58.50 -7.12
N LEU A 17 -14.35 -58.44 -6.15
CA LEU A 17 -15.49 -57.54 -6.11
C LEU A 17 -14.94 -56.10 -5.99
N LEU A 18 -14.88 -55.36 -7.10
CA LEU A 18 -14.59 -53.92 -7.05
C LEU A 18 -15.78 -53.21 -6.41
N VAL A 19 -15.67 -52.93 -5.12
CA VAL A 19 -16.45 -51.88 -4.47
C VAL A 19 -15.86 -50.56 -4.96
N THR A 20 -16.61 -49.83 -5.78
CA THR A 20 -16.35 -48.43 -6.06
C THR A 20 -16.52 -47.65 -4.76
N VAL A 21 -15.42 -47.33 -4.09
CA VAL A 21 -15.42 -46.32 -3.04
C VAL A 21 -15.45 -44.99 -3.77
N SER A 22 -16.59 -44.30 -3.69
CA SER A 22 -16.68 -42.88 -4.05
C SER A 22 -15.68 -42.11 -3.19
N SER A 23 -14.65 -41.53 -3.81
CA SER A 23 -13.85 -40.47 -3.19
C SER A 23 -14.75 -39.24 -3.09
N ALA A 24 -15.48 -39.12 -1.98
CA ALA A 24 -16.19 -37.89 -1.66
C ALA A 24 -15.14 -36.77 -1.53
N ALA A 25 -15.33 -35.69 -2.29
CA ALA A 25 -14.58 -34.45 -2.16
C ALA A 25 -14.56 -34.03 -0.68
N ARG A 26 -13.36 -33.90 -0.09
CA ARG A 26 -13.19 -33.52 1.30
C ARG A 26 -12.91 -32.01 1.37
N ALA A 27 -13.81 -31.30 2.03
CA ALA A 27 -13.51 -30.03 2.66
C ALA A 27 -12.43 -30.25 3.74
N ASP A 28 -11.23 -29.68 3.55
CA ASP A 28 -10.13 -29.74 4.50
C ASP A 28 -10.11 -28.45 5.34
N LEU A 29 -11.01 -28.37 6.32
CA LEU A 29 -10.92 -27.37 7.39
C LEU A 29 -9.78 -27.76 8.33
N VAL A 30 -8.83 -26.85 8.55
CA VAL A 30 -7.61 -27.08 9.33
C VAL A 30 -7.42 -25.91 10.30
N ILE A 31 -6.89 -26.16 11.49
CA ILE A 31 -6.44 -25.13 12.42
C ILE A 31 -5.15 -24.54 11.84
N THR A 32 -5.19 -23.28 11.45
CA THR A 32 -4.12 -22.62 10.69
C THR A 32 -3.30 -21.65 11.53
N GLU A 33 -3.87 -21.10 12.59
CA GLU A 33 -3.14 -20.20 13.48
C GLU A 33 -3.59 -20.37 14.94
N TYR A 34 -2.62 -20.33 15.84
CA TYR A 34 -2.80 -20.30 17.28
C TYR A 34 -2.00 -19.14 17.83
N VAL A 35 -2.67 -18.22 18.54
CA VAL A 35 -2.06 -17.05 19.16
C VAL A 35 -2.17 -17.18 20.66
N GLU A 36 -1.04 -17.20 21.36
CA GLU A 36 -0.95 -16.98 22.80
C GLU A 36 0.02 -15.83 23.06
N GLY A 37 -0.50 -14.61 23.05
CA GLY A 37 0.22 -13.37 23.27
C GLY A 37 0.27 -12.91 24.74
N GLY A 38 0.66 -11.66 24.95
CA GLY A 38 0.64 -10.98 26.23
C GLY A 38 -0.79 -10.78 26.75
N GLY A 39 -0.97 -10.93 28.07
CA GLY A 39 -2.28 -10.72 28.70
C GLY A 39 -3.38 -11.61 28.12
N GLN A 40 -4.35 -10.98 27.45
CA GLN A 40 -5.53 -11.63 26.87
C GLN A 40 -5.46 -11.74 25.33
N ASN A 41 -4.33 -11.39 24.70
CA ASN A 41 -4.12 -11.49 23.25
C ASN A 41 -4.10 -12.97 22.82
N LYS A 42 -5.29 -13.56 22.65
CA LYS A 42 -5.47 -14.99 22.34
C LYS A 42 -6.46 -15.16 21.21
N ALA A 43 -6.06 -15.94 20.22
CA ALA A 43 -6.88 -16.26 19.06
C ALA A 43 -6.57 -17.65 18.51
N VAL A 44 -7.55 -18.23 17.81
CA VAL A 44 -7.39 -19.47 17.06
C VAL A 44 -8.12 -19.35 15.72
N GLU A 45 -7.45 -19.72 14.65
CA GLU A 45 -7.95 -19.66 13.29
C GLU A 45 -8.21 -21.06 12.72
N VAL A 46 -9.32 -21.20 12.01
CA VAL A 46 -9.65 -22.36 11.18
C VAL A 46 -9.88 -21.91 9.75
N SER A 47 -9.12 -22.47 8.80
CA SER A 47 -9.26 -22.12 7.37
C SER A 47 -9.79 -23.25 6.52
N ASN A 48 -10.48 -22.89 5.44
CA ASN A 48 -10.82 -23.80 4.36
C ASN A 48 -9.68 -23.85 3.34
N LEU A 49 -8.86 -24.89 3.41
CA LEU A 49 -7.76 -25.13 2.46
C LEU A 49 -8.20 -25.96 1.23
N GLY A 50 -9.49 -26.28 1.14
CA GLY A 50 -10.08 -26.97 -0.02
C GLY A 50 -10.39 -26.01 -1.18
N THR A 51 -10.85 -26.59 -2.30
CA THR A 51 -11.18 -25.84 -3.53
C THR A 51 -12.63 -25.36 -3.59
N ASP A 52 -13.51 -25.90 -2.73
CA ASP A 52 -14.94 -25.60 -2.70
C ASP A 52 -15.35 -24.87 -1.42
N ALA A 53 -16.43 -24.09 -1.48
CA ALA A 53 -17.04 -23.51 -0.30
C ALA A 53 -17.62 -24.59 0.64
N VAL A 54 -17.42 -24.41 1.94
CA VAL A 54 -17.89 -25.33 2.99
C VAL A 54 -19.09 -24.73 3.69
N ASN A 55 -20.23 -25.43 3.63
CA ASN A 55 -21.38 -25.09 4.44
C ASN A 55 -21.19 -25.60 5.88
N LEU A 56 -20.89 -24.68 6.79
CA LEU A 56 -20.61 -24.96 8.20
C LEU A 56 -21.89 -25.34 8.97
N ASP A 57 -23.04 -24.79 8.59
CA ASP A 57 -24.34 -25.06 9.22
C ASP A 57 -24.82 -26.50 9.00
N SER A 58 -24.51 -27.07 7.84
CA SER A 58 -24.92 -28.42 7.46
C SER A 58 -24.13 -29.54 8.16
N SER A 59 -22.90 -29.26 8.60
CA SER A 59 -21.87 -30.26 8.95
C SER A 59 -21.33 -30.15 10.39
N LYS A 60 -22.01 -29.39 11.27
CA LYS A 60 -21.73 -29.22 12.71
C LYS A 60 -20.23 -29.22 13.06
N TYR A 61 -19.48 -28.29 12.47
CA TYR A 61 -18.08 -28.11 12.84
C TYR A 61 -17.99 -27.44 14.21
N VAL A 62 -17.19 -28.02 15.11
CA VAL A 62 -17.02 -27.54 16.49
C VAL A 62 -15.56 -27.54 16.88
N LEU A 63 -15.08 -26.39 17.35
CA LEU A 63 -13.78 -26.23 17.99
C LEU A 63 -13.95 -26.38 19.50
N THR A 64 -13.17 -27.24 20.13
CA THR A 64 -13.32 -27.58 21.56
C THR A 64 -11.99 -27.49 22.29
N LEU A 65 -11.98 -26.77 23.42
CA LEU A 65 -10.86 -26.64 24.34
C LEU A 65 -10.85 -27.78 25.37
N TYR A 66 -9.68 -28.38 25.59
CA TYR A 66 -9.41 -29.41 26.58
C TYR A 66 -8.34 -28.90 27.55
N SER A 67 -8.79 -28.29 28.64
CA SER A 67 -7.87 -27.60 29.54
C SER A 67 -7.11 -28.55 30.46
N ASN A 68 -5.83 -28.26 30.68
CA ASN A 68 -4.95 -28.77 31.72
C ASN A 68 -4.83 -30.30 31.68
N GLY A 69 -4.67 -30.85 30.47
CA GLY A 69 -4.53 -32.27 30.20
C GLY A 69 -5.79 -33.12 30.44
N LYS A 70 -6.97 -32.51 30.50
CA LYS A 70 -8.24 -33.25 30.62
C LYS A 70 -8.57 -33.99 29.32
N THR A 71 -9.30 -35.09 29.47
CA THR A 71 -9.92 -35.84 28.35
C THR A 71 -11.38 -35.46 28.13
N GLU A 72 -11.98 -34.73 29.06
CA GLU A 72 -13.36 -34.25 28.96
C GLU A 72 -13.39 -32.89 28.23
N PRO A 73 -14.36 -32.67 27.31
CA PRO A 73 -14.47 -31.42 26.56
C PRO A 73 -14.81 -30.23 27.49
N GLY A 74 -14.16 -29.09 27.25
CA GLY A 74 -14.38 -27.83 27.95
C GLY A 74 -15.17 -26.82 27.10
N ASN A 75 -14.70 -25.56 27.09
CA ASN A 75 -15.32 -24.51 26.29
C ASN A 75 -15.29 -24.87 24.80
N SER A 76 -16.34 -24.53 24.07
CA SER A 76 -16.47 -24.88 22.65
C SER A 76 -17.11 -23.76 21.85
N ALA A 77 -16.75 -23.69 20.57
CA ALA A 77 -17.35 -22.79 19.59
C ALA A 77 -17.85 -23.57 18.38
N THR A 78 -19.10 -23.36 18.00
CA THR A 78 -19.67 -23.90 16.76
C THR A 78 -19.36 -22.96 15.62
N LEU A 79 -18.82 -23.50 14.52
CA LEU A 79 -18.62 -22.75 13.28
C LEU A 79 -19.95 -22.73 12.51
N THR A 80 -20.36 -21.57 12.01
CA THR A 80 -21.65 -21.35 11.31
C THR A 80 -21.46 -20.58 10.01
N GLY A 81 -22.42 -20.68 9.08
CA GLY A 81 -22.41 -20.00 7.79
C GLY A 81 -21.78 -20.81 6.64
N SER A 82 -21.31 -20.10 5.63
CA SER A 82 -20.59 -20.68 4.48
C SER A 82 -19.18 -20.11 4.42
N LEU A 83 -18.17 -20.97 4.34
CA LEU A 83 -16.76 -20.59 4.27
C LEU A 83 -16.20 -20.90 2.88
N ALA A 84 -15.93 -19.87 2.09
CA ALA A 84 -15.35 -20.02 0.75
C ALA A 84 -13.95 -20.67 0.81
N ALA A 85 -13.50 -21.24 -0.31
CA ALA A 85 -12.13 -21.72 -0.48
C ALA A 85 -11.11 -20.60 -0.18
N GLY A 86 -10.06 -20.91 0.57
CA GLY A 86 -9.01 -19.96 0.94
C GLY A 86 -9.42 -18.91 1.98
N LYS A 87 -10.58 -19.05 2.64
CA LYS A 87 -11.02 -18.14 3.71
C LYS A 87 -10.94 -18.79 5.09
N SER A 88 -10.84 -17.93 6.11
CA SER A 88 -10.66 -18.32 7.52
C SER A 88 -11.83 -17.90 8.41
N VAL A 89 -12.04 -18.65 9.48
CA VAL A 89 -12.86 -18.28 10.65
C VAL A 89 -11.92 -18.10 11.83
N VAL A 90 -11.92 -16.91 12.44
CA VAL A 90 -11.10 -16.59 13.60
C VAL A 90 -11.98 -16.48 14.84
N PHE A 91 -11.54 -17.11 15.93
CA PHE A 91 -12.07 -16.89 17.27
C PHE A 91 -11.04 -16.19 18.12
N HIS A 92 -11.41 -15.08 18.77
CA HIS A 92 -10.53 -14.31 19.64
C HIS A 92 -11.07 -14.19 21.07
N ASN A 93 -10.22 -13.78 22.01
CA ASN A 93 -10.63 -13.46 23.37
C ASN A 93 -11.28 -12.07 23.41
N GLY A 94 -12.47 -11.95 24.02
CA GLY A 94 -13.21 -10.68 24.05
C GLY A 94 -12.47 -9.52 24.74
N ASP A 95 -11.49 -9.82 25.59
CA ASP A 95 -10.66 -8.84 26.29
C ASP A 95 -9.28 -8.64 25.63
N ALA A 96 -9.04 -9.17 24.43
CA ALA A 96 -7.80 -8.96 23.69
C ALA A 96 -7.65 -7.50 23.23
N GLU A 97 -6.44 -7.10 22.82
CA GLU A 97 -6.19 -5.83 22.14
C GLU A 97 -6.80 -5.83 20.72
N ASP A 98 -7.08 -4.65 20.18
CA ASP A 98 -7.92 -4.48 18.97
C ASP A 98 -7.37 -5.19 17.74
N GLU A 99 -6.05 -5.26 17.58
CA GLU A 99 -5.40 -5.96 16.48
C GLU A 99 -5.63 -7.49 16.50
N PHE A 100 -5.99 -8.07 17.65
CA PHE A 100 -6.32 -9.49 17.79
C PHE A 100 -7.83 -9.77 17.72
N LYS A 101 -8.69 -8.73 17.71
CA LYS A 101 -10.16 -8.86 17.64
C LYS A 101 -10.65 -9.17 16.22
N VAL A 102 -9.97 -10.07 15.52
CA VAL A 102 -10.38 -10.57 14.20
C VAL A 102 -11.43 -11.66 14.37
N GLY A 103 -12.52 -11.61 13.62
CA GLY A 103 -13.59 -12.61 13.66
C GLY A 103 -14.49 -12.49 14.89
N THR A 104 -14.77 -13.60 15.59
CA THR A 104 -15.80 -13.67 16.64
C THR A 104 -15.20 -13.88 18.03
N ALA A 105 -15.59 -13.07 19.01
CA ALA A 105 -15.19 -13.28 20.40
C ALA A 105 -15.75 -14.62 20.92
N SER A 106 -14.89 -15.45 21.54
CA SER A 106 -15.29 -16.78 22.00
C SER A 106 -14.47 -17.28 23.17
N THR A 107 -15.13 -17.95 24.12
CA THR A 107 -14.50 -18.54 25.30
C THR A 107 -13.66 -19.78 24.99
N VAL A 108 -13.68 -20.28 23.74
CA VAL A 108 -12.76 -21.34 23.28
C VAL A 108 -11.30 -20.89 23.36
N THR A 109 -11.04 -19.57 23.36
CA THR A 109 -9.71 -18.95 23.47
C THR A 109 -9.18 -18.82 24.89
N TYR A 110 -9.90 -19.35 25.89
CA TYR A 110 -9.47 -19.30 27.30
C TYR A 110 -8.35 -20.32 27.60
N PHE A 111 -7.64 -20.77 26.56
CA PHE A 111 -6.51 -21.68 26.66
C PHE A 111 -5.30 -20.99 27.29
N SER A 112 -4.44 -21.78 27.92
CA SER A 112 -3.02 -21.49 28.15
C SER A 112 -2.17 -22.50 27.39
N GLY A 113 -0.86 -22.27 27.29
CA GLY A 113 0.02 -23.08 26.45
C GLY A 113 0.18 -24.53 26.89
N ASP A 114 -0.47 -24.98 27.97
CA ASP A 114 -0.61 -26.37 28.39
C ASP A 114 -1.98 -27.01 28.06
N ASP A 115 -2.82 -26.34 27.27
CA ASP A 115 -4.16 -26.80 26.86
C ASP A 115 -4.23 -27.26 25.39
N ALA A 116 -5.08 -28.26 25.12
CA ALA A 116 -5.29 -28.76 23.75
C ALA A 116 -6.60 -28.23 23.14
N ILE A 117 -6.63 -28.06 21.82
CA ILE A 117 -7.80 -27.65 21.03
C ILE A 117 -8.05 -28.72 19.97
N VAL A 118 -9.32 -29.10 19.78
CA VAL A 118 -9.72 -30.08 18.76
C VAL A 118 -10.80 -29.49 17.86
N LEU A 119 -10.59 -29.58 16.55
CA LEU A 119 -11.61 -29.31 15.54
C LEU A 119 -12.29 -30.63 15.17
N SER A 120 -13.62 -30.66 15.23
CA SER A 120 -14.43 -31.82 14.91
C SER A 120 -15.50 -31.52 13.88
N LYS A 121 -15.87 -32.52 13.08
CA LYS A 121 -16.99 -32.53 12.15
C LYS A 121 -17.96 -33.62 12.56
N ASP A 122 -19.22 -33.26 12.80
CA ASP A 122 -20.26 -34.19 13.28
C ASP A 122 -19.80 -35.05 14.49
N GLY A 123 -19.02 -34.45 15.40
CA GLY A 123 -18.45 -35.09 16.58
C GLY A 123 -17.21 -35.96 16.34
N THR A 124 -16.74 -36.09 15.10
CA THR A 124 -15.50 -36.80 14.76
C THR A 124 -14.34 -35.81 14.65
N PRO A 125 -13.21 -35.99 15.37
CA PRO A 125 -12.03 -35.13 15.23
C PRO A 125 -11.50 -35.14 13.79
N ILE A 126 -11.17 -33.96 13.28
CA ILE A 126 -10.57 -33.77 11.95
C ILE A 126 -9.23 -33.02 12.01
N ASP A 127 -9.00 -32.24 13.07
CA ASP A 127 -7.70 -31.61 13.34
C ASP A 127 -7.53 -31.32 14.84
N ARG A 128 -6.31 -31.01 15.26
CA ARG A 128 -5.97 -30.67 16.64
C ARG A 128 -4.77 -29.72 16.76
N PHE A 129 -4.72 -29.03 17.89
CA PHE A 129 -3.58 -28.32 18.41
C PHE A 129 -3.32 -28.81 19.84
N GLY A 130 -2.11 -29.29 20.16
CA GLY A 130 -1.85 -29.95 21.45
C GLY A 130 -2.26 -31.44 21.48
N LYS A 131 -2.16 -32.05 22.67
CA LYS A 131 -2.46 -33.47 22.90
C LYS A 131 -3.48 -33.63 24.02
N VAL A 132 -4.62 -34.24 23.70
CA VAL A 132 -5.68 -34.52 24.68
C VAL A 132 -5.21 -35.57 25.67
N GLY A 133 -5.43 -35.33 26.96
CA GLY A 133 -5.02 -36.21 28.06
C GLY A 133 -3.58 -36.03 28.55
N GLU A 134 -2.82 -35.09 27.98
CA GLU A 134 -1.47 -34.75 28.44
C GLU A 134 -1.42 -33.30 28.92
N ARG A 135 -0.76 -33.06 30.05
CA ARG A 135 -0.47 -31.72 30.56
C ARG A 135 1.05 -31.51 30.58
N PRO A 136 1.62 -30.67 29.69
CA PRO A 136 3.01 -30.26 29.83
C PRO A 136 3.19 -29.32 31.03
N ASP A 137 4.43 -29.13 31.50
CA ASP A 137 4.68 -28.30 32.70
C ASP A 137 4.23 -26.84 32.54
N LYS A 138 4.47 -26.25 31.35
CA LYS A 138 4.09 -24.88 31.00
C LYS A 138 3.67 -24.73 29.54
N ALA A 139 4.40 -25.38 28.64
CA ALA A 139 4.22 -25.30 27.20
C ALA A 139 4.60 -26.63 26.57
N TRP A 140 4.05 -26.94 25.40
CA TRP A 140 4.67 -27.92 24.51
C TRP A 140 5.91 -27.29 23.86
N LEU A 141 7.01 -28.02 23.89
CA LEU A 141 8.32 -27.62 23.34
C LEU A 141 8.74 -28.59 22.24
N ASP A 142 9.57 -28.14 21.32
CA ASP A 142 10.17 -28.98 20.29
C ASP A 142 11.66 -29.18 20.58
N PRO A 143 12.14 -30.41 20.86
CA PRO A 143 13.56 -30.68 21.05
C PRO A 143 14.44 -30.30 19.84
N ASN A 144 13.87 -30.23 18.64
CA ASN A 144 14.57 -29.90 17.40
C ASN A 144 14.47 -28.42 17.02
N ASN A 145 13.62 -27.63 17.71
CA ASN A 145 13.47 -26.20 17.47
C ASN A 145 13.39 -25.45 18.81
N PRO A 146 14.50 -24.83 19.26
CA PRO A 146 14.55 -24.14 20.56
C PRO A 146 13.63 -22.92 20.63
N ASN A 147 13.18 -22.39 19.49
CA ASN A 147 12.26 -21.25 19.45
C ASN A 147 10.79 -21.69 19.59
N PHE A 148 10.47 -22.96 19.36
CA PHE A 148 9.09 -23.46 19.45
C PHE A 148 8.63 -23.55 20.91
N SER A 149 7.56 -22.83 21.19
CA SER A 149 6.81 -22.84 22.45
C SER A 149 5.36 -22.53 22.13
N THR A 150 4.43 -23.18 22.82
CA THR A 150 3.01 -22.79 22.78
C THR A 150 2.70 -21.58 23.65
N VAL A 151 3.48 -21.29 24.69
CA VAL A 151 3.34 -20.09 25.52
C VAL A 151 4.04 -18.89 24.89
N ASN A 152 3.38 -17.71 24.94
CA ASN A 152 3.90 -16.40 24.53
C ASN A 152 4.42 -16.39 23.08
N LYS A 153 3.69 -17.04 22.18
CA LYS A 153 4.03 -17.20 20.78
C LYS A 153 2.78 -17.19 19.90
N THR A 154 2.97 -16.72 18.68
CA THR A 154 2.06 -16.98 17.56
C THR A 154 2.61 -18.15 16.75
N LEU A 155 1.75 -19.12 16.46
CA LEU A 155 2.10 -20.34 15.73
C LEU A 155 1.20 -20.46 14.50
N ARG A 156 1.81 -20.51 13.31
CA ARG A 156 1.10 -20.69 12.03
C ARG A 156 1.38 -22.03 11.43
N ARG A 157 0.37 -22.62 10.80
CA ARG A 157 0.49 -23.90 10.11
C ARG A 157 1.36 -23.71 8.86
N LYS A 158 2.31 -24.62 8.63
CA LYS A 158 3.10 -24.65 7.40
C LYS A 158 2.18 -24.88 6.18
N ALA A 159 2.45 -24.20 5.08
CA ALA A 159 1.71 -24.28 3.82
C ALA A 159 1.69 -25.70 3.24
N SER A 160 2.75 -26.48 3.51
CA SER A 160 2.82 -27.90 3.15
C SER A 160 1.80 -28.79 3.86
N VAL A 161 1.10 -28.30 4.89
CA VAL A 161 0.15 -29.06 5.69
C VAL A 161 -1.28 -28.69 5.29
N THR A 162 -1.78 -29.39 4.28
CA THR A 162 -3.12 -29.17 3.71
C THR A 162 -4.21 -30.03 4.35
N THR A 163 -3.88 -30.89 5.31
CA THR A 163 -4.83 -31.79 5.98
C THR A 163 -4.60 -31.81 7.48
N GLY A 164 -5.68 -31.79 8.26
CA GLY A 164 -5.65 -31.82 9.72
C GLY A 164 -5.19 -33.15 10.32
N ASP A 165 -4.66 -33.10 11.55
CA ASP A 165 -4.29 -34.26 12.36
C ASP A 165 -5.46 -34.71 13.25
N ALA A 166 -6.18 -35.74 12.81
CA ALA A 166 -7.32 -36.28 13.54
C ALA A 166 -6.95 -37.12 14.78
N ASN A 167 -5.68 -37.47 15.00
CA ASN A 167 -5.30 -38.37 16.11
C ASN A 167 -5.03 -37.59 17.41
N ILE A 168 -6.09 -37.26 18.15
CA ILE A 168 -6.06 -36.44 19.38
C ILE A 168 -5.06 -36.90 20.48
N SER A 169 -4.60 -38.15 20.42
CA SER A 169 -3.73 -38.78 21.42
C SER A 169 -2.26 -38.91 21.01
N ALA A 170 -1.90 -38.58 19.77
CA ALA A 170 -0.51 -38.65 19.30
C ALA A 170 0.36 -37.55 19.95
N ALA A 171 1.69 -37.71 19.91
CA ALA A 171 2.64 -36.72 20.44
C ALA A 171 2.41 -35.33 19.82
N PHE A 172 2.69 -34.26 20.57
CA PHE A 172 2.62 -32.89 20.12
C PHE A 172 3.80 -32.06 20.66
N PRO A 173 4.53 -31.30 19.81
CA PRO A 173 4.50 -31.43 18.35
C PRO A 173 4.90 -32.85 17.92
N GLY A 174 4.48 -33.25 16.71
CA GLY A 174 4.91 -34.53 16.12
C GLY A 174 6.40 -34.51 15.76
N ALA A 175 6.93 -35.64 15.28
CA ALA A 175 8.32 -35.72 14.78
C ALA A 175 8.57 -34.74 13.62
N ASP A 176 7.56 -34.56 12.76
CA ASP A 176 7.52 -33.52 11.74
C ASP A 176 6.70 -32.35 12.28
N ASN A 177 7.37 -31.34 12.84
CA ASN A 177 6.68 -30.17 13.38
C ASN A 177 5.98 -29.39 12.26
N GLN A 178 4.66 -29.25 12.38
CA GLN A 178 3.75 -28.65 11.38
C GLN A 178 3.60 -27.13 11.50
N TRP A 179 4.30 -26.50 12.45
CA TRP A 179 4.09 -25.11 12.82
C TRP A 179 5.35 -24.26 12.59
N LEU A 180 5.14 -23.05 12.09
CA LEU A 180 6.06 -21.93 12.12
C LEU A 180 5.88 -21.16 13.42
N VAL A 181 6.95 -20.48 13.85
CA VAL A 181 6.99 -19.77 15.13
C VAL A 181 7.27 -18.30 14.90
N PHE A 182 6.39 -17.46 15.43
CA PHE A 182 6.49 -16.00 15.40
C PHE A 182 6.63 -15.46 16.82
N ASP A 183 6.98 -14.18 16.94
CA ASP A 183 7.12 -13.56 18.24
C ASP A 183 5.79 -13.35 18.95
N GLN A 184 5.88 -13.11 20.26
CA GLN A 184 4.73 -12.79 21.08
C GLN A 184 3.98 -11.59 20.47
N ASP A 185 2.65 -11.61 20.56
CA ASP A 185 1.80 -10.53 20.06
C ASP A 185 1.96 -10.26 18.54
N THR A 186 2.18 -11.31 17.75
CA THR A 186 2.09 -11.21 16.28
C THR A 186 0.67 -11.52 15.83
N SER A 187 -0.07 -10.52 15.36
CA SER A 187 -1.48 -10.60 14.90
C SER A 187 -1.65 -10.64 13.37
N ASP A 188 -0.58 -10.36 12.63
CA ASP A 188 -0.62 -9.99 11.21
C ASP A 188 -1.11 -11.09 10.24
N GLY A 189 -1.24 -12.34 10.69
CA GLY A 189 -1.75 -13.48 9.91
C GLY A 189 -3.23 -13.82 10.17
N LEU A 190 -3.87 -13.18 11.16
CA LEU A 190 -5.25 -13.49 11.49
C LEU A 190 -6.20 -13.05 10.37
N GLY A 191 -6.99 -13.98 9.87
CA GLY A 191 -8.05 -13.78 8.87
C GLY A 191 -7.77 -14.39 7.50
N CYS A 192 -6.59 -14.97 7.28
CA CYS A 192 -6.24 -15.62 6.02
C CYS A 192 -5.34 -16.85 6.25
N PRO A 193 -5.51 -17.91 5.45
CA PRO A 193 -4.61 -19.05 5.52
C PRO A 193 -3.23 -18.67 4.96
N GLY A 194 -2.15 -19.05 5.66
CA GLY A 194 -0.80 -18.92 5.12
C GLY A 194 0.31 -18.96 6.15
N GLU A 195 1.55 -18.93 5.64
CA GLU A 195 2.76 -18.84 6.45
C GLU A 195 3.15 -17.39 6.77
N GLY A 196 2.73 -16.42 5.94
CA GLY A 196 3.06 -15.01 6.08
C GLY A 196 1.99 -14.17 6.78
N ALA A 197 2.20 -12.86 6.85
CA ALA A 197 1.15 -11.91 7.17
C ALA A 197 0.06 -11.95 6.09
N CYS A 198 -1.19 -11.67 6.47
CA CYS A 198 -2.25 -11.46 5.50
C CYS A 198 -1.93 -10.26 4.63
N THR A 199 -2.06 -10.44 3.31
CA THR A 199 -2.23 -9.30 2.41
C THR A 199 -3.54 -8.62 2.79
N LYS A 200 -3.49 -7.40 3.32
CA LYS A 200 -4.69 -6.63 3.67
C LYS A 200 -5.64 -6.62 2.47
N GLU A 201 -6.90 -7.04 2.68
CA GLU A 201 -7.94 -6.97 1.65
C GLU A 201 -7.91 -5.56 1.03
N PRO A 202 -7.92 -5.42 -0.29
CA PRO A 202 -7.79 -4.11 -0.91
C PRO A 202 -8.90 -3.18 -0.41
N GLY A 203 -8.57 -1.89 -0.26
CA GLY A 203 -9.54 -0.86 0.11
C GLY A 203 -10.76 -0.92 -0.82
N SER A 204 -11.95 -0.76 -0.25
CA SER A 204 -13.23 -0.87 -0.96
C SER A 204 -14.13 0.27 -0.53
N LEU A 205 -14.44 1.17 -1.44
CA LEU A 205 -15.29 2.34 -1.18
C LEU A 205 -16.73 2.04 -1.58
N ILE A 206 -17.66 2.20 -0.66
CA ILE A 206 -19.10 2.04 -0.92
C ILE A 206 -19.90 3.22 -0.36
N ILE A 207 -21.13 3.40 -0.85
CA ILE A 207 -22.12 4.28 -0.23
C ILE A 207 -22.69 3.56 0.99
N SER A 208 -22.33 4.03 2.18
CA SER A 208 -22.61 3.37 3.46
C SER A 208 -23.86 3.90 4.16
N GLU A 209 -24.14 5.20 4.07
CA GLU A 209 -25.33 5.81 4.66
C GLU A 209 -25.93 6.88 3.73
N TYR A 210 -27.26 6.95 3.67
CA TYR A 210 -28.01 7.91 2.86
C TYR A 210 -29.21 8.43 3.65
N VAL A 211 -29.33 9.76 3.76
CA VAL A 211 -30.35 10.39 4.59
C VAL A 211 -31.18 11.40 3.81
N VAL A 212 -32.50 11.21 3.80
CA VAL A 212 -33.50 12.21 3.37
C VAL A 212 -34.44 12.47 4.54
N GLY A 213 -34.05 13.40 5.41
CA GLY A 213 -34.75 13.78 6.63
C GLY A 213 -35.78 14.90 6.46
N SER A 214 -36.02 15.66 7.52
CA SER A 214 -36.92 16.82 7.53
C SER A 214 -36.21 18.09 7.08
N SER A 215 -36.94 18.99 6.42
CA SER A 215 -36.40 20.27 5.94
C SER A 215 -35.15 20.10 5.08
N TYR A 216 -33.96 20.39 5.63
CA TYR A 216 -32.67 20.32 4.96
C TYR A 216 -31.77 19.21 5.52
N ASN A 217 -32.26 18.34 6.40
CA ASN A 217 -31.49 17.23 6.94
C ASN A 217 -31.26 16.18 5.85
N LYS A 218 -30.17 16.34 5.10
CA LYS A 218 -29.76 15.45 4.02
C LYS A 218 -28.28 15.21 4.12
N ALA A 219 -27.89 13.95 4.01
CA ALA A 219 -26.50 13.53 4.03
C ALA A 219 -26.27 12.25 3.22
N VAL A 220 -25.04 12.05 2.77
CA VAL A 220 -24.55 10.79 2.21
C VAL A 220 -23.17 10.50 2.78
N GLU A 221 -22.93 9.25 3.14
CA GLU A 221 -21.66 8.75 3.64
C GLU A 221 -21.07 7.73 2.66
N LEU A 222 -19.75 7.81 2.48
CA LEU A 222 -18.94 6.81 1.80
C LEU A 222 -17.96 6.20 2.81
N SER A 223 -17.91 4.87 2.93
CA SER A 223 -16.96 4.20 3.85
C SER A 223 -15.97 3.33 3.09
N ASN A 224 -14.72 3.30 3.55
CA ASN A 224 -13.79 2.27 3.17
C ASN A 224 -14.07 1.00 3.99
N VAL A 225 -14.78 0.06 3.41
CA VAL A 225 -15.12 -1.24 4.04
C VAL A 225 -14.10 -2.34 3.75
N GLY A 226 -13.01 -2.01 3.05
CA GLY A 226 -11.89 -2.90 2.76
C GLY A 226 -10.86 -2.96 3.91
N GLY A 227 -9.82 -3.77 3.73
CA GLY A 227 -8.80 -4.03 4.76
C GLY A 227 -7.56 -3.11 4.68
N SER A 228 -7.39 -2.35 3.59
CA SER A 228 -6.28 -1.44 3.38
C SER A 228 -6.77 0.01 3.21
N ALA A 229 -5.87 0.97 3.42
CA ALA A 229 -6.15 2.36 3.06
C ALA A 229 -6.38 2.49 1.55
N LEU A 230 -7.28 3.40 1.18
CA LEU A 230 -7.52 3.83 -0.18
C LEU A 230 -6.75 5.13 -0.43
N ASP A 231 -5.89 5.12 -1.44
CA ASP A 231 -5.39 6.36 -2.02
C ASP A 231 -6.40 6.85 -3.06
N LEU A 232 -7.17 7.87 -2.70
CA LEU A 232 -8.19 8.47 -3.57
C LEU A 232 -7.57 9.41 -4.62
N ASP A 233 -6.27 9.71 -4.52
CA ASP A 233 -5.55 10.52 -5.52
C ASP A 233 -4.95 9.64 -6.62
N ALA A 234 -4.63 8.38 -6.32
CA ALA A 234 -4.08 7.41 -7.28
C ALA A 234 -5.07 6.97 -8.38
N ALA A 235 -6.37 7.09 -8.12
CA ALA A 235 -7.45 6.78 -9.07
C ALA A 235 -8.53 7.86 -9.02
N ALA A 236 -9.22 8.14 -10.13
CA ALA A 236 -10.20 9.23 -10.21
C ALA A 236 -11.54 8.85 -9.55
N TYR A 237 -11.59 8.84 -8.22
CA TYR A 237 -12.81 8.59 -7.44
C TYR A 237 -13.75 9.80 -7.49
N LYS A 238 -15.03 9.55 -7.77
CA LYS A 238 -16.06 10.61 -7.75
C LYS A 238 -17.44 10.08 -7.42
N LEU A 239 -18.20 10.87 -6.66
CA LEU A 239 -19.61 10.65 -6.39
C LEU A 239 -20.45 11.60 -7.25
N VAL A 240 -21.42 11.05 -8.00
CA VAL A 240 -22.18 11.80 -8.99
C VAL A 240 -23.68 11.69 -8.71
N LEU A 241 -24.36 12.83 -8.69
CA LEU A 241 -25.82 12.93 -8.56
C LEU A 241 -26.48 13.04 -9.94
N PHE A 242 -27.51 12.20 -10.15
CA PHE A 242 -28.40 12.23 -11.29
C PHE A 242 -29.83 12.44 -10.82
N THR A 243 -30.44 13.55 -11.20
CA THR A 243 -31.77 13.90 -10.67
C THR A 243 -32.91 13.42 -11.57
N ASN A 244 -34.02 13.01 -10.95
CA ASN A 244 -35.30 12.72 -11.62
C ASN A 244 -35.15 11.89 -12.91
N GLY A 245 -34.44 10.76 -12.84
CA GLY A 245 -34.24 9.83 -13.96
C GLY A 245 -33.34 10.33 -15.10
N LYS A 246 -32.60 11.42 -14.94
CA LYS A 246 -31.62 11.86 -15.93
C LYS A 246 -30.44 10.88 -16.01
N THR A 247 -29.81 10.82 -17.18
CA THR A 247 -28.52 10.12 -17.40
C THR A 247 -27.33 11.08 -17.50
N THR A 248 -27.59 12.39 -17.44
CA THR A 248 -26.54 13.43 -17.42
C THR A 248 -26.25 13.86 -15.98
N PRO A 249 -24.98 13.95 -15.56
CA PRO A 249 -24.60 14.41 -14.22
C PRO A 249 -25.17 15.80 -13.90
N GLU A 250 -25.74 15.96 -12.72
CA GLU A 250 -26.18 17.29 -12.22
C GLU A 250 -25.17 17.90 -11.27
N GLN A 251 -24.60 17.09 -10.38
CA GLN A 251 -23.55 17.49 -9.44
C GLN A 251 -22.51 16.37 -9.36
N THR A 252 -21.26 16.72 -9.10
CA THR A 252 -20.14 15.79 -9.01
C THR A 252 -19.20 16.26 -7.91
N GLU A 253 -18.87 15.39 -6.96
CA GLU A 253 -17.76 15.59 -6.03
C GLU A 253 -16.62 14.65 -6.41
N THR A 254 -15.43 15.21 -6.55
CA THR A 254 -14.20 14.43 -6.72
C THR A 254 -13.63 14.16 -5.34
N LEU A 255 -13.21 12.91 -5.11
CA LEU A 255 -12.63 12.49 -3.84
C LEU A 255 -11.10 12.54 -3.96
N SER A 256 -10.42 12.85 -2.86
CA SER A 256 -8.97 13.03 -2.82
C SER A 256 -8.43 12.68 -1.44
N GLY A 257 -7.12 12.41 -1.35
CA GLY A 257 -6.43 12.03 -0.13
C GLY A 257 -6.51 10.55 0.21
N THR A 258 -6.01 10.17 1.39
CA THR A 258 -6.01 8.79 1.87
C THR A 258 -7.19 8.55 2.81
N LEU A 259 -7.95 7.47 2.58
CA LEU A 259 -9.03 7.02 3.45
C LEU A 259 -8.66 5.65 4.05
N ASN A 260 -8.36 5.60 5.34
CA ASN A 260 -7.94 4.35 5.99
C ASN A 260 -9.10 3.33 6.03
N ALA A 261 -8.75 2.06 6.26
CA ALA A 261 -9.75 1.02 6.46
C ALA A 261 -10.68 1.38 7.63
N GLY A 262 -12.00 1.26 7.41
CA GLY A 262 -13.04 1.61 8.37
C GLY A 262 -13.41 3.09 8.46
N GLU A 263 -12.66 3.99 7.80
CA GLU A 263 -12.98 5.42 7.81
C GLU A 263 -14.10 5.78 6.82
N SER A 264 -14.80 6.88 7.14
CA SER A 264 -15.92 7.41 6.36
C SER A 264 -15.72 8.85 5.90
N ILE A 265 -16.25 9.18 4.73
CA ILE A 265 -16.41 10.53 4.20
C ILE A 265 -17.91 10.86 4.25
N VAL A 266 -18.28 11.94 4.95
CA VAL A 266 -19.68 12.39 5.04
C VAL A 266 -19.87 13.73 4.33
N PHE A 267 -20.87 13.78 3.45
CA PHE A 267 -21.36 14.99 2.82
C PHE A 267 -22.76 15.35 3.34
N TYR A 268 -22.95 16.56 3.85
CA TYR A 268 -24.23 17.05 4.38
C TYR A 268 -24.72 18.30 3.65
N ASN A 269 -26.01 18.62 3.82
CA ASN A 269 -26.57 19.87 3.35
C ASN A 269 -26.25 21.04 4.30
N ASN A 270 -25.74 22.15 3.78
CA ASN A 270 -25.28 23.29 4.60
C ASN A 270 -26.37 23.87 5.53
N GLN A 271 -27.65 23.63 5.23
CA GLN A 271 -28.79 24.10 6.03
C GLN A 271 -29.36 23.04 6.99
N ALA A 272 -28.76 21.84 7.07
CA ALA A 272 -29.15 20.79 8.01
C ALA A 272 -28.99 21.23 9.48
N SER A 273 -29.61 20.49 10.40
CA SER A 273 -29.40 20.65 11.84
C SER A 273 -27.99 20.25 12.25
N ASP A 274 -27.58 20.67 13.46
CA ASP A 274 -26.21 20.49 13.94
C ASP A 274 -25.80 19.01 14.05
N ASP A 275 -26.75 18.12 14.36
CA ASP A 275 -26.51 16.66 14.42
C ASP A 275 -25.96 16.08 13.10
N PHE A 276 -26.39 16.62 11.95
CA PHE A 276 -25.90 16.22 10.62
C PHE A 276 -24.59 16.91 10.23
N LYS A 277 -24.26 18.01 10.89
CA LYS A 277 -23.06 18.82 10.62
C LYS A 277 -21.87 18.39 11.47
N ALA A 278 -22.12 17.61 12.52
CA ALA A 278 -21.12 17.22 13.50
C ALA A 278 -19.95 16.41 12.90
N VAL A 279 -20.21 15.72 11.79
CA VAL A 279 -19.32 14.74 11.16
C VAL A 279 -19.44 14.90 9.64
N GLY A 280 -18.47 15.56 8.99
CA GLY A 280 -18.43 15.71 7.54
C GLY A 280 -18.33 17.13 7.01
N SER A 281 -18.72 17.33 5.75
CA SER A 281 -18.65 18.60 5.04
C SER A 281 -19.91 18.95 4.24
N ALA A 282 -20.16 20.25 4.12
CA ALA A 282 -21.25 20.76 3.29
C ALA A 282 -20.96 20.50 1.80
N SER A 283 -21.92 19.90 1.07
CA SER A 283 -21.80 19.64 -0.38
C SER A 283 -23.09 19.91 -1.15
N GLN A 284 -22.96 20.33 -2.40
CA GLN A 284 -24.08 20.51 -3.33
C GLN A 284 -24.65 19.19 -3.86
N LEU A 285 -23.96 18.05 -3.67
CA LEU A 285 -24.52 16.71 -3.95
C LEU A 285 -25.77 16.43 -3.12
N THR A 286 -25.91 17.06 -1.95
CA THR A 286 -27.04 16.84 -1.04
C THR A 286 -28.34 17.54 -1.46
N THR A 287 -28.48 17.87 -2.74
CA THR A 287 -29.70 18.42 -3.32
C THR A 287 -30.75 17.36 -3.64
N PHE A 288 -30.39 16.07 -3.57
CA PHE A 288 -31.30 14.94 -3.76
C PHE A 288 -32.54 14.99 -2.85
N ASN A 289 -33.66 14.40 -3.29
CA ASN A 289 -34.94 14.49 -2.61
C ASN A 289 -35.68 13.15 -2.44
N GLY A 290 -34.99 12.05 -2.76
CA GLY A 290 -35.44 10.68 -2.55
C GLY A 290 -35.75 9.91 -3.84
N ASN A 291 -36.05 10.58 -4.96
CA ASN A 291 -36.25 9.95 -6.26
C ASN A 291 -35.03 10.04 -7.19
N ASP A 292 -33.90 10.53 -6.69
CA ASP A 292 -32.68 10.73 -7.45
C ASP A 292 -31.76 9.50 -7.35
N ALA A 293 -30.78 9.39 -8.26
CA ALA A 293 -29.75 8.36 -8.23
C ALA A 293 -28.38 8.96 -7.88
N LEU A 294 -27.62 8.26 -7.05
CA LEU A 294 -26.21 8.53 -6.75
C LEU A 294 -25.38 7.38 -7.31
N VAL A 295 -24.30 7.70 -8.02
CA VAL A 295 -23.40 6.70 -8.59
C VAL A 295 -21.97 7.05 -8.21
N LEU A 296 -21.28 6.08 -7.62
CA LEU A 296 -19.89 6.18 -7.22
C LEU A 296 -19.02 5.56 -8.31
N TYR A 297 -18.03 6.32 -8.78
CA TYR A 297 -17.11 5.91 -9.82
C TYR A 297 -15.68 5.83 -9.30
N LYS A 298 -14.90 4.93 -9.90
CA LYS A 298 -13.43 4.87 -9.86
C LYS A 298 -12.96 4.78 -11.31
N ASP A 299 -12.15 5.73 -11.77
CA ASP A 299 -11.62 5.76 -13.14
C ASP A 299 -12.72 5.61 -14.22
N ASP A 300 -13.83 6.31 -14.01
CA ASP A 300 -15.05 6.25 -14.85
C ASP A 300 -15.79 4.90 -14.86
N VAL A 301 -15.36 3.91 -14.07
CA VAL A 301 -16.07 2.65 -13.84
C VAL A 301 -16.99 2.77 -12.62
N VAL A 302 -18.23 2.31 -12.73
CA VAL A 302 -19.19 2.28 -11.62
C VAL A 302 -18.75 1.24 -10.59
N ILE A 303 -18.55 1.67 -9.35
CA ILE A 303 -18.15 0.80 -8.24
C ILE A 303 -19.24 0.65 -7.17
N ASP A 304 -20.18 1.61 -7.09
CA ASP A 304 -21.38 1.49 -6.26
C ASP A 304 -22.47 2.47 -6.72
N ARG A 305 -23.70 2.28 -6.23
CA ARG A 305 -24.85 3.14 -6.52
C ARG A 305 -25.91 3.12 -5.42
N LEU A 306 -26.74 4.17 -5.45
CA LEU A 306 -28.04 4.24 -4.80
C LEU A 306 -29.07 4.73 -5.82
N GLY A 307 -30.16 3.99 -6.01
CA GLY A 307 -31.13 4.25 -7.09
C GLY A 307 -30.70 3.64 -8.44
N LYS A 308 -31.57 3.79 -9.44
CA LYS A 308 -31.35 3.31 -10.81
C LYS A 308 -31.14 4.48 -11.76
N LEU A 309 -29.98 4.50 -12.42
CA LEU A 309 -29.62 5.54 -13.39
C LEU A 309 -30.56 5.47 -14.61
N GLY A 310 -31.13 6.62 -14.98
CA GLY A 310 -32.03 6.72 -16.13
C GLY A 310 -33.50 6.46 -15.83
N GLU A 311 -33.87 6.19 -14.56
CA GLU A 311 -35.26 5.98 -14.16
C GLU A 311 -35.68 6.93 -13.03
N ASP A 312 -36.90 7.47 -13.13
CA ASP A 312 -37.54 8.26 -12.07
C ASP A 312 -38.63 7.41 -11.38
N PRO A 313 -38.47 7.04 -10.10
CA PRO A 313 -39.47 6.28 -9.35
C PRO A 313 -40.66 7.15 -8.91
N GLY A 314 -40.72 8.40 -9.35
CA GLY A 314 -41.79 9.37 -9.10
C GLY A 314 -41.60 10.13 -7.79
N THR A 315 -41.63 9.45 -6.64
CA THR A 315 -41.49 10.14 -5.33
C THR A 315 -40.36 9.62 -4.46
N ALA A 316 -40.09 8.32 -4.51
CA ALA A 316 -39.04 7.64 -3.78
C ALA A 316 -38.85 6.24 -4.37
N TRP A 317 -37.66 5.69 -4.22
CA TRP A 317 -37.45 4.25 -4.41
C TRP A 317 -38.15 3.50 -3.26
N THR A 318 -38.83 2.41 -3.59
CA THR A 318 -39.55 1.55 -2.64
C THR A 318 -39.22 0.08 -2.91
N ASP A 319 -39.43 -0.77 -1.91
CA ASP A 319 -39.21 -2.22 -2.04
C ASP A 319 -40.56 -2.95 -1.90
N PRO A 320 -41.04 -3.67 -2.93
CA PRO A 320 -42.26 -4.46 -2.84
C PRO A 320 -42.21 -5.55 -1.74
N ASN A 321 -41.02 -6.00 -1.35
CA ASN A 321 -40.80 -7.03 -0.34
C ASN A 321 -40.55 -6.45 1.06
N ASN A 322 -40.35 -5.14 1.18
CA ASN A 322 -40.15 -4.46 2.45
C ASN A 322 -40.92 -3.14 2.48
N ALA A 323 -42.12 -3.17 3.09
CA ALA A 323 -43.01 -2.01 3.17
C ALA A 323 -42.42 -0.81 3.93
N ASP A 324 -41.40 -1.03 4.77
CA ASP A 324 -40.73 0.04 5.51
C ASP A 324 -39.64 0.73 4.68
N PHE A 325 -39.13 0.08 3.62
CA PHE A 325 -38.09 0.64 2.77
C PHE A 325 -38.64 1.74 1.86
N THR A 326 -38.14 2.95 2.09
CA THR A 326 -38.28 4.06 1.17
C THR A 326 -37.08 5.00 1.31
N THR A 327 -36.62 5.58 0.20
CA THR A 327 -35.52 6.57 0.19
C THR A 327 -35.96 7.98 0.61
N LYS A 328 -37.26 8.22 0.81
CA LYS A 328 -37.78 9.54 1.20
C LYS A 328 -38.29 9.54 2.63
N GLY A 329 -37.80 10.49 3.43
CA GLY A 329 -38.23 10.63 4.83
C GLY A 329 -37.64 9.55 5.73
N LYS A 330 -36.46 9.03 5.39
CA LYS A 330 -35.78 7.92 6.07
C LYS A 330 -34.26 8.12 6.05
N THR A 331 -33.59 7.41 6.96
CA THR A 331 -32.16 7.15 6.94
C THR A 331 -31.95 5.71 6.50
N LEU A 332 -31.05 5.47 5.56
CA LEU A 332 -30.69 4.14 5.06
C LEU A 332 -29.23 3.87 5.38
N ARG A 333 -28.91 2.71 5.96
CA ARG A 333 -27.52 2.25 6.15
C ARG A 333 -27.28 0.95 5.42
N ARG A 334 -26.08 0.76 4.89
CA ARG A 334 -25.68 -0.48 4.26
C ARG A 334 -25.46 -1.57 5.31
N GLN A 335 -25.87 -2.80 5.01
CA GLN A 335 -25.58 -3.96 5.84
C GLN A 335 -24.06 -4.21 5.97
N ASN A 336 -23.59 -4.61 7.14
CA ASN A 336 -22.17 -4.86 7.44
C ASN A 336 -21.55 -5.94 6.56
N ALA A 337 -22.37 -6.89 6.08
CA ALA A 337 -21.92 -7.95 5.19
C ALA A 337 -21.55 -7.45 3.77
N VAL A 338 -21.95 -6.22 3.41
CA VAL A 338 -21.64 -5.64 2.10
C VAL A 338 -20.22 -5.09 2.11
N ARG A 339 -19.34 -5.75 1.34
CA ARG A 339 -17.94 -5.34 1.18
C ARG A 339 -17.60 -4.82 -0.22
N VAL A 340 -18.54 -4.91 -1.16
CA VAL A 340 -18.42 -4.44 -2.54
C VAL A 340 -19.73 -3.80 -2.94
N GLY A 341 -19.66 -2.66 -3.64
CA GLY A 341 -20.83 -1.94 -4.12
C GLY A 341 -21.51 -2.60 -5.32
N GLU A 342 -22.65 -2.06 -5.70
CA GLU A 342 -23.39 -2.49 -6.90
C GLU A 342 -22.83 -1.80 -8.16
N THR A 343 -22.25 -2.57 -9.07
CA THR A 343 -21.49 -2.04 -10.22
C THR A 343 -22.33 -1.79 -11.48
N ASP A 344 -23.58 -2.27 -11.56
CA ASP A 344 -24.48 -1.97 -12.67
C ASP A 344 -25.41 -0.82 -12.28
N ALA A 345 -25.10 0.41 -12.70
CA ALA A 345 -25.91 1.59 -12.43
C ALA A 345 -27.37 1.51 -12.93
N THR A 346 -27.68 0.60 -13.86
CA THR A 346 -28.96 0.49 -14.56
C THR A 346 -29.85 -0.68 -14.12
N ALA A 347 -29.36 -1.56 -13.24
CA ALA A 347 -30.17 -2.66 -12.69
C ALA A 347 -31.34 -2.15 -11.82
N GLU A 348 -32.34 -2.99 -11.56
CA GLU A 348 -33.43 -2.67 -10.63
C GLU A 348 -32.89 -2.27 -9.24
N PHE A 349 -33.54 -1.31 -8.57
CA PHE A 349 -33.15 -0.84 -7.23
C PHE A 349 -34.36 -0.83 -6.29
N PRO A 350 -34.25 -1.39 -5.06
CA PRO A 350 -33.05 -1.94 -4.40
C PRO A 350 -32.70 -3.40 -4.79
N GLY A 351 -33.22 -3.91 -5.91
CA GLY A 351 -32.98 -5.28 -6.38
C GLY A 351 -33.74 -6.34 -5.56
N ALA A 352 -33.55 -7.62 -5.89
CA ALA A 352 -34.22 -8.73 -5.18
C ALA A 352 -33.66 -8.98 -3.77
N ASN A 353 -32.39 -8.64 -3.55
CA ASN A 353 -31.69 -8.77 -2.27
C ASN A 353 -31.37 -7.38 -1.73
N ASN A 354 -32.34 -6.73 -1.10
CA ASN A 354 -32.17 -5.40 -0.56
C ASN A 354 -31.10 -5.39 0.56
N THR A 355 -30.00 -4.66 0.32
CA THR A 355 -28.84 -4.57 1.21
C THR A 355 -28.88 -3.38 2.16
N TRP A 356 -29.99 -2.65 2.20
CA TRP A 356 -30.16 -1.44 3.01
C TRP A 356 -31.05 -1.71 4.22
N ILE A 357 -30.62 -1.20 5.36
CA ILE A 357 -31.37 -1.18 6.61
C ILE A 357 -32.02 0.19 6.75
N VAL A 358 -33.29 0.18 7.14
CA VAL A 358 -34.11 1.39 7.25
C VAL A 358 -34.16 1.85 8.69
N PHE A 359 -33.86 3.12 8.89
CA PHE A 359 -33.98 3.83 10.17
C PHE A 359 -35.03 4.93 10.07
N ASP A 360 -35.42 5.44 11.23
CA ASP A 360 -36.38 6.54 11.30
C ASP A 360 -35.84 7.82 10.66
N LYS A 361 -36.77 8.70 10.34
CA LYS A 361 -36.46 10.00 9.79
C LYS A 361 -35.58 10.79 10.75
N ASP A 362 -34.61 11.53 10.21
CA ASP A 362 -33.70 12.40 10.97
C ASP A 362 -32.73 11.64 11.89
N THR A 363 -32.57 10.32 11.73
CA THR A 363 -31.52 9.55 12.42
C THR A 363 -30.15 9.89 11.81
N ALA A 364 -29.29 10.54 12.59
CA ALA A 364 -27.93 10.98 12.19
C ALA A 364 -26.81 10.27 12.99
N ASP A 365 -27.16 9.38 13.90
CA ASP A 365 -26.24 8.81 14.89
C ASP A 365 -25.21 7.82 14.33
N GLY A 366 -25.33 7.41 13.07
CA GLY A 366 -24.38 6.54 12.36
C GLY A 366 -23.41 7.29 11.45
N LEU A 367 -23.60 8.59 11.25
CA LEU A 367 -22.71 9.36 10.39
C LEU A 367 -21.32 9.44 11.03
N GLY A 368 -20.29 9.25 10.21
CA GLY A 368 -18.89 9.33 10.59
C GLY A 368 -18.25 7.99 10.99
N CYS A 369 -18.98 6.87 10.95
CA CYS A 369 -18.43 5.55 11.18
C CYS A 369 -19.14 4.50 10.31
N SER A 370 -18.38 3.53 9.77
CA SER A 370 -18.99 2.50 8.93
C SER A 370 -19.87 1.54 9.75
N GLY A 371 -21.04 1.19 9.22
CA GLY A 371 -21.81 0.02 9.64
C GLY A 371 -23.27 0.27 10.02
N GLU A 372 -23.87 -0.71 10.69
CA GLU A 372 -25.32 -0.71 10.97
C GLU A 372 -25.72 0.00 12.28
N SER A 373 -24.78 0.18 13.20
CA SER A 373 -25.04 0.72 14.55
C SER A 373 -24.80 2.22 14.64
N ALA A 374 -25.34 2.86 15.67
CA ALA A 374 -24.96 4.22 16.02
C ALA A 374 -23.47 4.29 16.39
N CYS A 375 -22.77 5.34 15.98
CA CYS A 375 -21.44 5.65 16.44
C CYS A 375 -21.46 5.90 17.96
N SER A 376 -20.60 5.24 18.71
CA SER A 376 -20.61 5.33 20.18
C SER A 376 -20.25 6.73 20.66
N SER A 377 -21.16 7.39 21.41
CA SER A 377 -20.94 8.71 22.04
C SER A 377 -20.23 8.64 23.41
N THR A 378 -19.85 7.44 23.86
CA THR A 378 -19.03 7.23 25.05
C THR A 378 -17.64 6.78 24.62
N GLY A 379 -16.64 7.63 24.85
CA GLY A 379 -15.24 7.25 24.73
C GLY A 379 -14.96 5.94 25.46
N GLY A 380 -14.48 4.96 24.72
CA GLY A 380 -14.30 3.59 25.19
C GLY A 380 -14.21 2.57 24.07
N ASP A 381 -13.54 2.92 22.96
CA ASP A 381 -12.75 1.98 22.17
C ASP A 381 -11.47 2.73 21.75
N THR A 382 -10.32 2.11 21.96
CA THR A 382 -9.03 2.78 22.16
C THR A 382 -8.24 2.90 20.87
N GLY A 383 -8.24 4.09 20.29
CA GLY A 383 -7.25 4.47 19.27
C GLY A 383 -7.34 5.89 18.75
N SER A 384 -8.46 6.59 18.93
CA SER A 384 -8.61 7.98 18.50
C SER A 384 -8.86 8.88 19.71
N THR A 385 -7.79 9.48 20.23
CA THR A 385 -7.94 10.68 21.05
C THR A 385 -8.60 11.73 20.17
N GLY A 386 -9.82 12.13 20.53
CA GLY A 386 -10.58 13.14 19.83
C GLY A 386 -9.76 14.37 19.48
N GLY A 387 -9.38 14.45 18.21
CA GLY A 387 -9.53 15.65 17.41
C GLY A 387 -10.76 15.42 16.55
N THR A 388 -11.72 16.34 16.60
CA THR A 388 -12.67 16.53 15.49
C THR A 388 -11.98 16.32 14.14
N PRO A 389 -12.52 15.50 13.23
CA PRO A 389 -12.18 15.60 11.82
C PRO A 389 -12.65 16.98 11.36
N VAL A 390 -11.74 17.95 11.43
CA VAL A 390 -11.84 19.16 10.63
C VAL A 390 -11.64 18.66 9.20
N VAL A 391 -12.72 18.57 8.42
CA VAL A 391 -12.51 18.54 6.97
C VAL A 391 -11.76 19.83 6.66
N PRO A 392 -10.59 19.76 6.00
CA PRO A 392 -9.92 20.94 5.51
C PRO A 392 -10.95 21.73 4.71
N ASN A 393 -11.14 22.99 5.08
CA ASN A 393 -11.68 23.95 4.13
C ASN A 393 -10.99 23.67 2.79
N PRO A 394 -11.69 23.50 1.66
CA PRO A 394 -11.04 23.31 0.36
C PRO A 394 -10.11 24.48 -0.04
N ASN A 395 -9.97 25.50 0.82
CA ASN A 395 -8.97 26.58 0.80
C ASN A 395 -7.92 26.55 1.94
N GLN A 396 -7.83 25.51 2.77
CA GLN A 396 -6.76 25.31 3.76
C GLN A 396 -5.97 24.06 3.40
N GLY A 397 -4.77 24.25 2.82
CA GLY A 397 -3.80 23.17 2.68
C GLY A 397 -3.21 22.74 4.03
N PRO A 398 -2.06 22.05 4.06
CA PRO A 398 -1.53 21.36 5.25
C PRO A 398 -1.15 22.27 6.44
N CYS A 399 -1.26 23.58 6.26
CA CYS A 399 -1.11 24.62 7.28
C CYS A 399 -1.89 25.89 6.84
N ASN A 400 -1.94 26.94 7.68
CA ASN A 400 -2.64 28.17 7.31
C ASN A 400 -2.04 28.81 6.05
N ASN A 401 -2.89 29.06 5.06
CA ASN A 401 -2.53 29.66 3.76
C ASN A 401 -1.49 28.85 2.96
N CYS A 402 -1.43 27.54 3.21
CA CYS A 402 -0.58 26.60 2.50
C CYS A 402 -1.40 25.91 1.39
N GLU A 403 -0.73 25.41 0.36
CA GLU A 403 -1.36 24.68 -0.75
C GLU A 403 -0.92 23.22 -0.76
N ASN A 404 -1.77 22.32 -1.24
CA ASN A 404 -1.39 20.91 -1.36
C ASN A 404 -0.26 20.75 -2.40
N LEU A 405 0.62 19.78 -2.16
CA LEU A 405 1.74 19.49 -3.04
C LEU A 405 1.46 18.24 -3.85
N THR A 406 1.80 18.30 -5.13
CA THR A 406 1.91 17.11 -5.97
C THR A 406 3.28 16.49 -5.76
N ALA A 407 3.34 15.18 -5.50
CA ALA A 407 4.60 14.46 -5.45
C ALA A 407 5.28 14.48 -6.83
N VAL A 408 6.58 14.72 -6.84
CA VAL A 408 7.42 14.71 -8.05
C VAL A 408 8.41 13.55 -8.08
N ALA A 409 8.56 12.85 -6.95
CA ALA A 409 9.34 11.63 -6.81
C ALA A 409 8.67 10.69 -5.80
N ASP A 410 8.95 9.40 -5.90
CA ASP A 410 8.49 8.38 -4.96
C ASP A 410 9.68 7.87 -4.12
N PRO A 411 9.72 8.16 -2.81
CA PRO A 411 10.76 7.65 -1.91
C PRO A 411 10.82 6.13 -1.85
N ALA A 412 9.71 5.40 -2.06
CA ALA A 412 9.74 3.93 -2.04
C ALA A 412 10.48 3.33 -3.24
N SER A 413 10.56 4.08 -4.34
CA SER A 413 11.33 3.73 -5.55
C SER A 413 12.77 4.27 -5.53
N PHE A 414 13.17 5.01 -4.49
CA PHE A 414 14.49 5.60 -4.40
C PHE A 414 15.55 4.51 -4.22
N ASP A 415 16.44 4.42 -5.21
CA ASP A 415 17.63 3.58 -5.13
C ASP A 415 18.86 4.50 -5.00
N ILE A 416 19.50 4.45 -3.84
CA ILE A 416 20.66 5.27 -3.49
C ILE A 416 21.83 5.04 -4.47
N ASN A 417 22.07 3.80 -4.88
CA ASN A 417 23.18 3.44 -5.74
C ASN A 417 22.93 3.85 -7.19
N VAL A 418 21.67 3.93 -7.62
CA VAL A 418 21.31 4.48 -8.93
C VAL A 418 21.41 6.00 -8.91
N TYR A 419 20.85 6.65 -7.89
CA TYR A 419 20.81 8.10 -7.76
C TYR A 419 22.21 8.72 -7.72
N TYR A 420 23.13 8.12 -6.96
CA TYR A 420 24.50 8.61 -6.79
C TYR A 420 25.54 7.91 -7.67
N SER A 421 25.12 7.06 -8.60
CA SER A 421 26.02 6.28 -9.48
C SER A 421 27.17 7.06 -10.12
N ALA A 422 26.96 8.32 -10.51
CA ALA A 422 28.01 9.17 -11.09
C ALA A 422 29.10 9.58 -10.08
N VAL A 423 28.74 9.76 -8.81
CA VAL A 423 29.70 10.05 -7.73
C VAL A 423 30.39 8.74 -7.31
N ASP A 424 29.64 7.67 -7.11
CA ASP A 424 30.15 6.38 -6.65
C ASP A 424 31.12 5.70 -7.63
N SER A 425 30.93 5.93 -8.93
CA SER A 425 31.84 5.45 -9.98
C SER A 425 32.94 6.43 -10.35
N GLY A 426 32.89 7.65 -9.79
CA GLY A 426 33.84 8.71 -10.05
C GLY A 426 35.17 8.50 -9.34
N SER A 427 36.26 8.88 -10.00
CA SER A 427 37.58 9.03 -9.39
C SER A 427 37.93 10.52 -9.41
N PHE A 428 38.21 11.09 -8.23
CA PHE A 428 38.38 12.53 -8.06
C PHE A 428 39.79 12.86 -7.58
N ASP A 429 40.50 13.67 -8.35
CA ASP A 429 41.88 14.08 -8.02
C ASP A 429 41.96 15.02 -6.81
N ASN A 430 40.84 15.64 -6.41
CA ASN A 430 40.76 16.58 -5.28
C ASN A 430 39.32 16.75 -4.77
N PRO A 431 39.13 17.31 -3.54
CA PRO A 431 37.81 17.52 -2.95
C PRO A 431 36.85 18.38 -3.77
N GLU A 432 37.35 19.39 -4.49
CA GLU A 432 36.52 20.28 -5.32
C GLU A 432 35.90 19.52 -6.49
N ALA A 433 36.66 18.63 -7.15
CA ALA A 433 36.15 17.79 -8.23
C ALA A 433 35.06 16.82 -7.75
N MET A 434 35.16 16.32 -6.51
CA MET A 434 34.11 15.50 -5.90
C MET A 434 32.86 16.34 -5.58
N LYS A 435 33.06 17.53 -5.00
CA LYS A 435 31.97 18.49 -4.71
C LYS A 435 31.21 18.86 -5.99
N ASP A 436 31.92 19.07 -7.11
CA ASP A 436 31.35 19.29 -8.44
C ASP A 436 30.45 18.14 -8.92
N ALA A 437 30.93 16.90 -8.76
CA ALA A 437 30.16 15.71 -9.15
C ALA A 437 28.90 15.54 -8.28
N ILE A 438 29.02 15.74 -6.96
CA ILE A 438 27.87 15.72 -6.04
C ILE A 438 26.86 16.80 -6.45
N SER A 439 27.32 18.04 -6.67
CA SER A 439 26.49 19.17 -7.07
C SER A 439 25.70 18.88 -8.35
N ALA A 440 26.35 18.28 -9.35
CA ALA A 440 25.71 17.89 -10.60
C ALA A 440 24.58 16.85 -10.40
N VAL A 441 24.76 15.88 -9.51
CA VAL A 441 23.72 14.88 -9.17
C VAL A 441 22.54 15.56 -8.47
N ILE A 442 22.77 16.32 -7.41
CA ILE A 442 21.69 16.91 -6.59
C ILE A 442 21.02 18.13 -7.24
N ALA A 443 21.62 18.68 -8.30
CA ALA A 443 20.99 19.67 -9.16
C ALA A 443 20.02 19.03 -10.16
N LYS A 444 20.26 17.77 -10.56
CA LYS A 444 19.38 17.03 -11.46
C LYS A 444 18.09 16.64 -10.72
N GLY A 445 16.94 16.91 -11.33
CA GLY A 445 15.64 16.59 -10.73
C GLY A 445 15.15 17.59 -9.67
N HIS A 446 15.95 18.60 -9.29
CA HIS A 446 15.49 19.63 -8.36
C HIS A 446 14.31 20.44 -8.96
N HIS A 447 13.14 20.23 -8.39
CA HIS A 447 11.92 20.99 -8.62
C HIS A 447 11.82 22.16 -7.63
N LYS A 448 12.01 23.38 -8.12
CA LYS A 448 11.90 24.58 -7.28
C LYS A 448 10.45 24.78 -6.80
N LEU A 449 10.25 24.69 -5.48
CA LEU A 449 8.97 24.99 -4.84
C LEU A 449 8.65 26.49 -4.87
N SER A 450 7.36 26.83 -4.96
CA SER A 450 6.87 28.18 -4.72
C SER A 450 7.00 28.56 -3.24
N TYR A 451 6.95 29.87 -2.93
CA TYR A 451 7.01 30.32 -1.54
C TYR A 451 5.81 29.87 -0.70
N LYS A 452 4.68 29.52 -1.32
CA LYS A 452 3.57 28.88 -0.62
C LYS A 452 3.79 27.38 -0.45
N GLN A 453 4.28 26.71 -1.51
CA GLN A 453 4.55 25.27 -1.49
C GLN A 453 5.59 24.87 -0.45
N VAL A 454 6.62 25.68 -0.24
CA VAL A 454 7.66 25.36 0.73
C VAL A 454 7.12 25.31 2.17
N TRP A 455 6.05 26.04 2.51
CA TRP A 455 5.39 25.85 3.81
C TRP A 455 4.85 24.44 3.95
N SER A 456 4.17 23.94 2.93
CA SER A 456 3.62 22.60 2.90
C SER A 456 4.72 21.54 2.97
N ALA A 457 5.81 21.72 2.20
CA ALA A 457 6.91 20.77 2.18
C ALA A 457 7.51 20.56 3.58
N ILE A 458 7.77 21.65 4.31
CA ILE A 458 8.34 21.55 5.66
C ILE A 458 7.33 21.05 6.70
N THR A 459 6.01 21.13 6.45
CA THR A 459 5.03 20.45 7.34
C THR A 459 5.08 18.94 7.24
N TYR A 460 5.42 18.40 6.07
CA TYR A 460 5.61 16.96 5.88
C TYR A 460 6.99 16.52 6.34
N ALA A 461 8.02 17.32 6.04
CA ALA A 461 9.40 17.01 6.33
C ALA A 461 9.74 17.04 7.83
N ASP A 462 9.10 17.94 8.58
CA ASP A 462 9.30 18.11 10.02
C ASP A 462 8.06 17.69 10.84
N GLU A 463 7.21 16.81 10.28
CA GLU A 463 6.05 16.24 10.97
C GLU A 463 6.48 15.53 12.27
N ASP A 464 5.74 15.75 13.35
CA ASP A 464 5.96 15.03 14.60
C ASP A 464 5.48 13.57 14.45
N PRO A 465 6.37 12.56 14.56
CA PRO A 465 5.98 11.15 14.41
C PRO A 465 4.97 10.68 15.47
N SER A 466 4.92 11.36 16.61
CA SER A 466 3.95 11.07 17.68
C SER A 466 2.63 11.83 17.53
N ASN A 467 2.59 12.85 16.67
CA ASN A 467 1.41 13.66 16.42
C ASN A 467 1.44 14.27 15.01
N PRO A 468 0.84 13.60 14.00
CA PRO A 468 0.83 14.06 12.61
C PRO A 468 0.16 15.44 12.37
N ASN A 469 -0.57 15.98 13.34
CA ASN A 469 -1.14 17.34 13.24
C ASN A 469 -0.12 18.45 13.59
N ASN A 470 1.08 18.06 14.03
CA ASN A 470 2.11 18.95 14.50
C ASN A 470 3.39 18.86 13.65
N VAL A 471 4.23 19.88 13.80
CA VAL A 471 5.62 19.91 13.36
C VAL A 471 6.54 20.06 14.57
N ILE A 472 7.77 19.56 14.44
CA ILE A 472 8.84 19.80 15.41
C ILE A 472 9.62 21.06 15.03
N GLU A 473 9.66 22.04 15.93
CA GLU A 473 10.46 23.25 15.75
C GLU A 473 11.97 22.99 15.97
N LEU A 474 12.81 23.47 15.05
CA LEU A 474 14.27 23.22 15.03
C LEU A 474 14.95 23.58 16.36
N TYR A 475 14.83 24.84 16.79
CA TYR A 475 15.59 25.35 17.93
C TYR A 475 14.98 25.02 19.29
N THR A 476 13.65 24.94 19.39
CA THR A 476 12.96 24.68 20.67
C THR A 476 12.75 23.19 20.92
N GLY A 477 12.74 22.35 19.87
CA GLY A 477 12.34 20.95 19.93
C GLY A 477 10.84 20.76 20.22
N ALA A 478 10.05 21.83 20.18
CA ALA A 478 8.63 21.77 20.55
C ALA A 478 7.80 21.17 19.42
N SER A 479 6.90 20.25 19.79
CA SER A 479 5.79 19.81 18.94
C SER A 479 4.68 20.86 18.94
N THR A 480 4.44 21.46 17.79
CA THR A 480 3.49 22.58 17.64
C THR A 480 2.56 22.36 16.46
N SER A 481 1.34 22.89 16.52
CA SER A 481 0.35 22.68 15.46
C SER A 481 0.85 23.16 14.10
N LYS A 482 0.62 22.37 13.04
CA LYS A 482 0.82 22.78 11.65
C LYS A 482 0.07 24.08 11.33
N TYR A 483 -1.06 24.34 11.98
CA TYR A 483 -1.87 25.55 11.82
C TYR A 483 -1.45 26.71 12.74
N SER A 484 -0.37 26.58 13.50
CA SER A 484 0.25 27.69 14.23
C SER A 484 1.39 28.32 13.41
N ASN A 485 1.28 28.32 12.09
CA ASN A 485 2.24 28.92 11.19
C ASN A 485 1.89 30.38 10.88
N GLY A 486 2.89 31.27 10.89
CA GLY A 486 2.62 32.68 10.62
C GLY A 486 3.72 33.63 11.07
N GLY A 487 3.30 34.73 11.66
CA GLY A 487 4.17 35.81 12.11
C GLY A 487 3.90 36.27 13.54
N ASN A 488 2.96 35.65 14.24
CA ASN A 488 2.74 35.98 15.65
C ASN A 488 3.88 35.41 16.49
N PRO A 489 4.17 36.00 17.67
CA PRO A 489 5.32 35.58 18.47
C PRO A 489 5.24 34.16 19.07
N THR A 490 4.07 33.51 19.00
CA THR A 490 3.85 32.12 19.42
C THR A 490 3.74 31.17 18.24
N ASP A 491 3.67 31.70 17.02
CA ASP A 491 3.63 30.91 15.80
C ASP A 491 5.02 30.35 15.52
N TRP A 492 5.07 29.31 14.70
CA TRP A 492 6.29 28.94 13.99
C TRP A 492 6.34 29.62 12.62
N ASN A 493 7.56 29.86 12.13
CA ASN A 493 7.82 30.33 10.78
C ASN A 493 8.98 29.53 10.16
N ARG A 494 9.32 29.91 8.92
CA ARG A 494 10.40 29.29 8.16
C ARG A 494 11.75 29.85 8.60
N GLU A 495 12.53 29.01 9.26
CA GLU A 495 13.94 29.22 9.46
C GLU A 495 14.69 28.95 8.16
N HIS A 496 15.47 29.94 7.71
CA HIS A 496 16.47 29.77 6.66
C HIS A 496 17.81 29.51 7.34
N THR A 497 18.18 28.24 7.54
CA THR A 497 19.41 27.89 8.27
C THR A 497 20.64 28.51 7.63
N TRP A 498 20.73 28.49 6.29
CA TRP A 498 21.50 29.51 5.56
C TRP A 498 20.69 30.80 5.46
N ALA A 499 21.00 31.80 6.27
CA ALA A 499 20.24 33.04 6.29
C ALA A 499 20.29 33.75 4.93
N LYS A 500 19.13 34.14 4.39
CA LYS A 500 19.00 34.75 3.05
C LYS A 500 19.84 36.01 2.81
N SER A 501 20.19 36.73 3.87
CA SER A 501 21.10 37.90 3.81
C SER A 501 22.55 37.51 3.50
N HIS A 502 22.89 36.22 3.57
CA HIS A 502 24.16 35.67 3.12
C HIS A 502 24.07 35.25 1.65
N GLY A 503 23.73 36.21 0.77
CA GLY A 503 23.88 36.05 -0.68
C GLY A 503 22.60 35.97 -1.52
N PHE A 504 21.48 35.49 -0.99
CA PHE A 504 20.27 35.22 -1.80
C PHE A 504 18.97 35.84 -1.26
N PRO A 505 18.85 37.18 -1.14
CA PRO A 505 17.71 37.82 -0.49
C PRO A 505 16.40 37.78 -1.28
N ARG A 506 16.34 37.18 -2.48
CA ARG A 506 15.18 37.27 -3.39
C ARG A 506 14.51 35.91 -3.59
N GLU A 507 13.18 35.90 -3.53
CA GLU A 507 12.33 34.71 -3.76
C GLU A 507 12.53 34.05 -5.13
N SER A 508 12.99 34.80 -6.13
CA SER A 508 13.29 34.27 -7.46
C SER A 508 14.49 33.31 -7.49
N MET A 509 15.36 33.34 -6.48
CA MET A 509 16.56 32.50 -6.41
C MET A 509 16.22 31.09 -5.90
N ASN A 510 16.88 30.05 -6.42
CA ASN A 510 16.53 28.65 -6.14
C ASN A 510 16.65 28.31 -4.65
N GLY A 511 17.74 28.72 -4.00
CA GLY A 511 17.97 28.50 -2.57
C GLY A 511 16.95 29.18 -1.65
N TYR A 512 16.13 30.12 -2.13
CA TYR A 512 15.15 30.79 -1.27
C TYR A 512 14.02 29.86 -0.80
N THR A 513 13.67 28.84 -1.59
CA THR A 513 12.58 27.89 -1.29
C THR A 513 13.04 26.44 -1.21
N ASP A 514 14.36 26.22 -1.09
CA ASP A 514 14.94 24.89 -0.98
C ASP A 514 14.63 24.24 0.37
N ALA A 515 13.72 23.27 0.38
CA ALA A 515 13.22 22.63 1.58
C ALA A 515 14.31 21.85 2.34
N HIS A 516 15.47 21.52 1.75
CA HIS A 516 16.54 20.84 2.49
C HIS A 516 17.13 21.67 3.62
N HIS A 517 17.11 23.00 3.53
CA HIS A 517 17.66 23.90 4.56
C HIS A 517 16.61 24.78 5.27
N LEU A 518 15.33 24.71 4.86
CA LEU A 518 14.23 25.35 5.58
C LEU A 518 13.69 24.44 6.68
N ARG A 519 13.50 24.98 7.88
CA ARG A 519 12.91 24.25 9.02
C ARG A 519 11.81 25.08 9.70
N PRO A 520 10.80 24.47 10.33
CA PRO A 520 9.93 25.17 11.27
C PRO A 520 10.74 25.69 12.46
N ALA A 521 10.54 26.94 12.86
CA ALA A 521 11.12 27.48 14.07
C ALA A 521 10.18 28.49 14.72
N ASN A 522 10.19 28.57 16.04
CA ASN A 522 9.46 29.60 16.76
C ASN A 522 9.82 31.00 16.25
N VAL A 523 8.84 31.85 15.95
CA VAL A 523 9.05 33.20 15.39
C VAL A 523 10.01 34.05 16.22
N LYS A 524 9.94 33.98 17.56
CA LYS A 524 10.85 34.76 18.42
C LYS A 524 12.28 34.22 18.36
N VAL A 525 12.44 32.90 18.42
CA VAL A 525 13.76 32.27 18.44
C VAL A 525 14.46 32.44 17.09
N ASN A 526 13.74 32.28 15.98
CA ASN A 526 14.21 32.61 14.64
C ASN A 526 14.63 34.10 14.56
N GLY A 527 13.79 35.02 15.08
CA GLY A 527 14.14 36.44 15.14
C GLY A 527 15.40 36.75 15.97
N ILE A 528 15.65 36.01 17.05
CA ILE A 528 16.86 36.11 17.89
C ILE A 528 18.07 35.58 17.14
N ARG A 529 17.95 34.44 16.45
CA ARG A 529 19.00 33.86 15.61
C ARG A 529 19.41 34.81 14.48
N SER A 530 18.46 35.53 13.90
CA SER A 530 18.71 36.58 12.91
C SER A 530 19.55 36.08 11.72
N ASN A 531 20.70 36.72 11.46
CA ASN A 531 21.69 36.34 10.45
C ASN A 531 23.07 36.10 11.08
N TYR A 532 23.06 35.54 12.29
CA TYR A 532 24.28 35.15 12.96
C TYR A 532 24.76 33.79 12.44
N ASP A 533 26.07 33.68 12.38
CA ASP A 533 26.76 32.46 12.01
C ASP A 533 26.62 31.44 13.14
N PHE A 534 26.67 30.16 12.79
CA PHE A 534 26.65 29.09 13.78
C PHE A 534 28.07 28.81 14.27
N ASP A 535 28.27 28.84 15.58
CA ASP A 535 29.52 28.46 16.26
C ASP A 535 29.24 28.13 17.74
N GLU A 536 30.26 27.70 18.47
CA GLU A 536 30.20 27.52 19.92
C GLU A 536 30.38 28.88 20.62
N CYS A 537 29.35 29.33 21.34
CA CYS A 537 29.37 30.57 22.11
C CYS A 537 28.58 30.50 23.42
N SER A 538 28.24 29.32 23.93
CA SER A 538 27.68 29.11 25.27
C SER A 538 28.55 29.69 26.39
N ASP A 539 29.87 29.70 26.22
CA ASP A 539 30.83 30.28 27.16
C ASP A 539 30.81 31.82 27.20
N THR A 540 30.34 32.49 26.14
CA THR A 540 30.37 33.98 26.05
C THR A 540 29.03 34.64 25.74
N GLY A 541 28.06 33.85 25.31
CA GLY A 541 26.71 34.25 24.94
C GLY A 541 25.73 34.10 26.10
N THR A 542 24.48 34.46 25.83
CA THR A 542 23.36 34.30 26.77
C THR A 542 22.40 33.25 26.24
N GLU A 543 21.95 32.35 27.11
CA GLU A 543 20.95 31.35 26.76
C GLU A 543 19.64 32.01 26.29
N VAL A 544 19.07 31.50 25.22
CA VAL A 544 17.86 32.05 24.60
C VAL A 544 16.64 31.66 25.45
N GLN A 545 15.97 32.67 26.00
CA GLN A 545 14.79 32.46 26.82
C GLN A 545 13.68 31.74 26.03
N GLY A 546 13.24 30.59 26.56
CA GLY A 546 12.20 29.75 25.95
C GLY A 546 12.70 28.75 24.90
N ALA A 547 14.01 28.67 24.67
CA ALA A 547 14.67 27.69 23.82
C ALA A 547 15.96 27.20 24.51
N PRO A 548 15.86 26.43 25.61
CA PRO A 548 17.01 26.02 26.39
C PRO A 548 18.04 25.28 25.54
N GLY A 549 19.32 25.41 25.88
CA GLY A 549 20.43 24.85 25.11
C GLY A 549 20.85 25.67 23.87
N ASN A 550 20.12 26.73 23.52
CA ASN A 550 20.52 27.66 22.47
C ASN A 550 21.13 28.93 23.08
N TYR A 551 22.21 29.46 22.51
CA TYR A 551 22.93 30.63 23.03
C TYR A 551 23.17 31.67 21.95
N LEU A 552 23.06 32.95 22.31
CA LEU A 552 23.37 34.08 21.42
C LEU A 552 24.52 34.92 22.00
N ASP A 553 25.58 35.12 21.22
CA ASP A 553 26.58 36.17 21.42
C ASP A 553 26.51 37.18 20.27
N ALA A 554 25.68 38.20 20.43
CA ALA A 554 25.49 39.25 19.43
C ALA A 554 26.75 40.10 19.17
N SER A 555 27.68 40.14 20.15
CA SER A 555 28.93 40.90 20.02
C SER A 555 29.90 40.18 19.08
N LYS A 556 29.93 38.85 19.15
CA LYS A 556 30.72 37.98 18.28
C LYS A 556 29.98 37.51 17.03
N ARG A 557 28.69 37.84 16.89
CA ARG A 557 27.82 37.40 15.79
C ARG A 557 27.65 35.87 15.71
N CYS A 558 27.60 35.22 16.86
CA CYS A 558 27.46 33.77 16.98
C CYS A 558 26.08 33.40 17.55
N PHE A 559 25.47 32.37 16.96
CA PHE A 559 24.36 31.62 17.53
C PHE A 559 24.76 30.15 17.69
N GLU A 560 24.71 29.63 18.92
CA GLU A 560 24.91 28.21 19.19
C GLU A 560 23.53 27.55 19.34
N PRO A 561 23.17 26.56 18.51
CA PRO A 561 21.93 25.82 18.66
C PRO A 561 22.06 24.74 19.75
N ARG A 562 20.93 24.18 20.19
CA ARG A 562 20.90 23.00 21.07
C ARG A 562 21.63 21.80 20.43
N ASP A 563 22.15 20.91 21.28
CA ASP A 563 23.05 19.83 20.83
C ASP A 563 22.40 18.88 19.82
N GLU A 564 21.10 18.60 19.95
CA GLU A 564 20.43 17.57 19.14
C GLU A 564 20.06 18.02 17.71
N VAL A 565 20.51 19.20 17.27
CA VAL A 565 20.34 19.67 15.87
C VAL A 565 21.63 20.20 15.27
N LYS A 566 22.77 20.03 15.96
CA LYS A 566 24.06 20.57 15.53
C LYS A 566 24.54 19.88 14.25
N GLY A 567 24.34 18.56 14.15
CA GLY A 567 24.65 17.74 12.98
C GLY A 567 23.73 18.07 11.80
N ASP A 568 22.43 18.20 12.04
CA ASP A 568 21.45 18.61 11.02
C ASP A 568 21.86 19.93 10.38
N ILE A 569 22.15 20.94 11.21
CA ILE A 569 22.53 22.29 10.76
C ILE A 569 23.83 22.23 9.96
N ALA A 570 24.82 21.47 10.43
CA ALA A 570 26.07 21.28 9.69
C ALA A 570 25.82 20.72 8.27
N ARG A 571 25.05 19.63 8.17
CA ARG A 571 24.72 18.99 6.89
C ARG A 571 23.86 19.89 6.00
N MET A 572 22.95 20.69 6.55
CA MET A 572 22.16 21.67 5.79
C MET A 572 23.03 22.80 5.21
N ILE A 573 23.98 23.33 5.98
CA ILE A 573 24.89 24.38 5.49
C ILE A 573 25.85 23.84 4.42
N MET A 574 26.44 22.66 4.64
CA MET A 574 27.31 22.00 3.66
C MET A 574 26.56 21.61 2.38
N TYR A 575 25.30 21.14 2.51
CA TYR A 575 24.41 20.94 1.36
C TYR A 575 24.23 22.23 0.56
N MET A 576 23.94 23.37 1.21
CA MET A 576 23.73 24.63 0.51
C MET A 576 25.00 25.11 -0.21
N ASP A 577 26.17 24.97 0.43
CA ASP A 577 27.49 25.24 -0.16
C ASP A 577 27.80 24.35 -1.37
N THR A 578 27.38 23.08 -1.33
CA THR A 578 27.59 22.11 -2.44
C THR A 578 26.58 22.29 -3.56
N ARG A 579 25.29 22.42 -3.23
CA ARG A 579 24.21 22.56 -4.22
C ARG A 579 24.36 23.86 -5.00
N TYR A 580 24.72 24.96 -4.34
CA TYR A 580 24.74 26.30 -4.94
C TYR A 580 26.15 26.88 -5.07
N GLN A 581 27.06 26.10 -5.64
CA GLN A 581 28.46 26.48 -5.89
C GLN A 581 28.67 27.34 -7.17
N GLY A 582 27.69 28.19 -7.51
CA GLY A 582 27.80 29.14 -8.63
C GLY A 582 27.45 28.60 -10.03
N ASN A 583 26.95 27.36 -10.13
CA ASN A 583 26.54 26.74 -11.39
C ASN A 583 25.11 27.11 -11.84
N ASP A 584 24.22 27.54 -10.93
CA ASP A 584 22.86 27.98 -11.28
C ASP A 584 22.83 29.47 -11.68
N GLN A 585 22.20 29.77 -12.81
CA GLN A 585 22.13 31.15 -13.33
C GLN A 585 21.49 32.18 -12.38
N ASN A 586 20.65 31.73 -11.44
CA ASN A 586 19.90 32.58 -10.50
C ASN A 586 20.36 32.44 -9.05
N MET A 587 21.50 31.82 -8.78
CA MET A 587 22.14 31.75 -7.47
C MET A 587 23.58 32.25 -7.53
N PRO A 588 24.08 32.93 -6.50
CA PRO A 588 25.52 33.14 -6.34
C PRO A 588 26.21 31.82 -5.95
N ASP A 589 27.53 31.82 -6.01
CA ASP A 589 28.38 30.82 -5.35
C ASP A 589 28.29 30.99 -3.83
N LEU A 590 27.59 30.08 -3.16
CA LEU A 590 27.48 30.01 -1.71
C LEU A 590 28.71 29.31 -1.16
N VAL A 591 29.43 29.98 -0.26
CA VAL A 591 30.68 29.45 0.31
C VAL A 591 30.62 29.35 1.83
N ALA A 592 30.77 28.13 2.35
CA ALA A 592 30.97 27.89 3.78
C ALA A 592 32.41 28.24 4.17
N VAL A 593 32.61 29.33 4.92
CA VAL A 593 33.93 29.85 5.32
C VAL A 593 34.27 29.44 6.75
N ASP A 594 35.56 29.21 7.04
CA ASP A 594 36.02 28.91 8.42
C ASP A 594 36.31 30.16 9.25
N ARG A 595 35.32 31.05 9.34
CA ARG A 595 35.34 32.24 10.21
C ARG A 595 33.94 32.80 10.38
N ILE A 596 33.71 33.55 11.46
CA ILE A 596 32.47 34.31 11.60
C ILE A 596 32.45 35.46 10.58
N THR A 597 31.34 35.59 9.86
CA THR A 597 31.09 36.68 8.92
C THR A 597 30.99 38.04 9.63
N THR A 598 31.50 39.08 8.98
CA THR A 598 31.42 40.45 9.49
C THR A 598 30.07 41.10 9.17
N LYS A 599 29.71 42.16 9.91
CA LYS A 599 28.48 42.93 9.62
C LYS A 599 28.49 43.55 8.22
N ASP A 600 29.65 43.98 7.75
CA ASP A 600 29.81 44.63 6.45
C ASP A 600 29.59 43.63 5.31
N GLU A 601 30.12 42.40 5.44
CA GLU A 601 29.91 41.33 4.47
C GLU A 601 28.43 40.97 4.34
N VAL A 602 27.74 40.77 5.46
CA VAL A 602 26.30 40.41 5.42
C VAL A 602 25.45 41.60 4.94
N SER A 603 25.80 42.83 5.31
CA SER A 603 25.11 44.04 4.79
C SER A 603 25.32 44.22 3.29
N ALA A 604 26.45 43.75 2.75
CA ALA A 604 26.75 43.72 1.33
C ALA A 604 26.17 42.48 0.61
N ASN A 605 25.36 41.66 1.28
CA ASN A 605 24.86 40.37 0.80
C ASN A 605 25.97 39.47 0.22
N GLN A 606 27.12 39.40 0.88
CA GLN A 606 28.16 38.43 0.49
C GLN A 606 27.66 37.00 0.75
N PRO A 607 27.89 36.05 -0.16
CA PRO A 607 27.36 34.69 -0.08
C PRO A 607 28.21 33.77 0.80
N TYR A 608 28.64 34.26 1.96
CA TYR A 608 29.52 33.53 2.88
C TYR A 608 28.78 33.19 4.15
N ILE A 609 28.94 31.99 4.70
CA ILE A 609 28.49 31.67 6.07
C ILE A 609 29.57 30.85 6.79
N GLY A 610 29.81 31.13 8.07
CA GLY A 610 30.68 30.33 8.91
C GLY A 610 29.97 29.76 10.15
N LYS A 611 30.67 28.99 10.97
CA LYS A 611 32.10 28.63 10.89
C LYS A 611 32.31 27.17 10.47
N LEU A 612 32.85 26.96 9.27
CA LEU A 612 32.93 25.63 8.62
C LEU A 612 33.52 24.54 9.52
N CYS A 613 34.63 24.77 10.21
CA CYS A 613 35.26 23.68 10.97
C CYS A 613 34.56 23.38 12.29
N THR A 614 33.77 24.32 12.82
CA THR A 614 32.82 24.01 13.89
C THR A 614 31.66 23.16 13.36
N LEU A 615 31.12 23.49 12.19
CA LEU A 615 30.06 22.69 11.55
C LEU A 615 30.55 21.27 11.23
N TYR A 616 31.77 21.14 10.73
CA TYR A 616 32.41 19.85 10.49
C TYR A 616 32.53 19.00 11.77
N LYS A 617 33.01 19.62 12.86
CA LYS A 617 33.06 18.98 14.18
C LYS A 617 31.66 18.54 14.64
N TRP A 618 30.64 19.37 14.45
CA TRP A 618 29.26 19.03 14.81
C TRP A 618 28.70 17.87 14.00
N HIS A 619 28.95 17.82 12.69
CA HIS A 619 28.60 16.68 11.86
C HIS A 619 29.20 15.35 12.41
N GLN A 620 30.43 15.37 12.91
CA GLN A 620 31.06 14.19 13.51
C GLN A 620 30.47 13.83 14.89
N GLN A 621 30.00 14.81 15.64
CA GLN A 621 29.50 14.64 17.01
C GLN A 621 28.02 14.26 17.07
N ASP A 622 27.26 14.64 16.05
CA ASP A 622 25.82 14.40 15.90
C ASP A 622 25.56 13.69 14.56
N PRO A 623 25.74 12.35 14.52
CA PRO A 623 25.59 11.54 13.32
C PRO A 623 24.16 11.57 12.76
N VAL A 624 24.03 11.20 11.48
CA VAL A 624 22.72 11.05 10.84
C VAL A 624 21.86 10.01 11.57
N ASP A 625 20.60 10.34 11.81
CA ASP A 625 19.63 9.44 12.45
C ASP A 625 18.40 9.15 11.56
N ALA A 626 17.43 8.39 12.10
CA ALA A 626 16.21 8.06 11.37
C ALA A 626 15.32 9.28 11.09
N THR A 627 15.44 10.35 11.86
CA THR A 627 14.71 11.61 11.67
C THR A 627 15.28 12.38 10.48
N ASP A 628 16.60 12.44 10.35
CA ASP A 628 17.25 12.98 9.14
C ASP A 628 16.79 12.26 7.88
N GLN A 629 16.74 10.92 7.90
CA GLN A 629 16.35 10.11 6.75
C GLN A 629 14.90 10.34 6.36
N ARG A 630 13.96 10.29 7.32
CA ARG A 630 12.54 10.60 7.06
C ARG A 630 12.35 12.00 6.47
N ARG A 631 13.12 12.97 6.97
CA ARG A 631 13.08 14.34 6.44
C ARG A 631 13.62 14.39 5.01
N ASN A 632 14.73 13.71 4.72
CA ASN A 632 15.31 13.64 3.38
C ASN A 632 14.33 13.00 2.37
N ASP A 633 13.62 11.94 2.78
CA ASP A 633 12.55 11.29 1.99
C ASP A 633 11.38 12.23 1.70
N ALA A 634 10.88 12.92 2.74
CA ALA A 634 9.76 13.84 2.61
C ALA A 634 10.10 15.04 1.70
N VAL A 635 11.31 15.58 1.81
CA VAL A 635 11.77 16.64 0.90
C VAL A 635 11.94 16.08 -0.51
N TYR A 636 12.54 14.91 -0.67
CA TYR A 636 12.72 14.25 -1.97
C TYR A 636 11.40 14.06 -2.70
N LYS A 637 10.35 13.60 -2.00
CA LYS A 637 9.00 13.40 -2.56
C LYS A 637 8.47 14.63 -3.29
N TYR A 638 8.71 15.83 -2.78
CA TYR A 638 8.12 17.07 -3.30
C TYR A 638 9.11 18.00 -4.03
N GLN A 639 10.40 17.90 -3.73
CA GLN A 639 11.46 18.71 -4.34
C GLN A 639 12.27 17.93 -5.38
N GLY A 640 12.23 16.59 -5.38
CA GLY A 640 12.86 15.74 -6.38
C GLY A 640 14.37 15.55 -6.26
N ASN A 641 15.03 16.18 -5.28
CA ASN A 641 16.44 15.99 -4.98
C ASN A 641 16.70 15.64 -3.51
N ARG A 642 17.88 15.09 -3.22
CA ARG A 642 18.31 14.62 -1.89
C ARG A 642 19.40 15.53 -1.29
N ASN A 643 19.50 15.56 0.03
CA ASN A 643 20.70 16.01 0.71
C ASN A 643 21.73 14.87 0.75
N PRO A 644 22.85 14.97 0.03
CA PRO A 644 23.81 13.87 -0.11
C PRO A 644 24.57 13.61 1.18
N TYR A 645 24.68 14.58 2.09
CA TYR A 645 25.38 14.41 3.35
C TYR A 645 24.53 13.72 4.43
N ILE A 646 23.24 13.50 4.15
CA ILE A 646 22.37 12.61 4.94
C ILE A 646 22.50 11.17 4.41
N ASP A 647 22.48 10.99 3.08
CA ASP A 647 22.58 9.67 2.45
C ASP A 647 24.00 9.08 2.55
N HIS A 648 25.02 9.92 2.36
CA HIS A 648 26.46 9.62 2.38
C HIS A 648 27.20 10.56 3.35
N PRO A 649 27.03 10.41 4.68
CA PRO A 649 27.68 11.27 5.66
C PRO A 649 29.21 11.26 5.55
N GLU A 650 29.81 10.15 5.10
CA GLU A 650 31.25 10.02 4.88
C GLU A 650 31.82 10.99 3.83
N TRP A 651 30.99 11.50 2.91
CA TRP A 651 31.44 12.48 1.92
C TRP A 651 31.75 13.84 2.53
N VAL A 652 31.21 14.17 3.71
CA VAL A 652 31.55 15.41 4.42
C VAL A 652 33.05 15.48 4.72
N GLN A 653 33.66 14.37 5.16
CA GLN A 653 35.10 14.31 5.39
C GLN A 653 35.89 14.45 4.08
N GLN A 654 35.44 13.81 3.01
CA GLN A 654 36.12 13.83 1.71
C GLN A 654 36.12 15.24 1.09
N VAL A 655 35.01 15.98 1.24
CA VAL A 655 34.88 17.34 0.71
C VAL A 655 35.51 18.40 1.63
N TYR A 656 35.27 18.34 2.95
CA TYR A 656 35.62 19.43 3.88
C TYR A 656 36.73 19.10 4.89
N GLY A 657 37.01 17.82 5.14
CA GLY A 657 37.88 17.38 6.24
C GLY A 657 39.30 17.96 6.16
N ALA A 658 39.89 17.97 4.96
CA ALA A 658 41.25 18.49 4.74
C ALA A 658 41.39 19.97 5.13
N GLN A 659 40.37 20.79 4.85
CA GLN A 659 40.37 22.21 5.23
C GLN A 659 40.31 22.39 6.76
N CYS A 660 39.73 21.43 7.47
CA CYS A 660 39.60 21.43 8.92
C CYS A 660 40.70 20.64 9.64
N GLY A 661 41.75 20.27 8.92
CA GLY A 661 42.92 19.58 9.47
C GLY A 661 42.70 18.09 9.74
N ASP A 662 41.60 17.51 9.24
CA ASP A 662 41.42 16.07 9.21
C ASP A 662 42.13 15.50 7.97
N ALA A 663 43.04 14.55 8.19
CA ALA A 663 43.78 13.94 7.09
C ALA A 663 42.83 13.05 6.27
N PRO A 664 42.93 13.06 4.93
CA PRO A 664 42.13 12.15 4.12
C PRO A 664 42.39 10.71 4.56
N THR A 665 41.31 9.97 4.78
CA THR A 665 41.37 8.54 5.11
C THR A 665 42.16 7.81 4.01
N PRO A 666 43.14 6.95 4.34
CA PRO A 666 43.87 6.19 3.33
C PRO A 666 42.88 5.39 2.46
N GLN A 667 42.97 5.55 1.14
CA GLN A 667 42.17 4.79 0.19
C GLN A 667 43.07 3.95 -0.72
N LEU A 668 42.55 2.82 -1.17
CA LEU A 668 43.22 2.00 -2.18
C LEU A 668 42.99 2.65 -3.54
N ASP A 669 44.06 3.13 -4.18
CA ASP A 669 43.98 3.70 -5.53
C ASP A 669 44.01 2.59 -6.58
N VAL A 670 42.96 2.51 -7.42
CA VAL A 670 42.72 1.39 -8.34
C VAL A 670 42.36 1.88 -9.72
N ASN A 671 43.05 1.35 -10.73
CA ASN A 671 42.65 1.51 -12.12
C ASN A 671 41.63 0.41 -12.48
N PHE A 672 40.36 0.70 -12.27
CA PHE A 672 39.27 -0.23 -12.60
C PHE A 672 39.08 -0.39 -14.10
N VAL A 673 39.40 -1.57 -14.62
CA VAL A 673 39.12 -1.97 -16.00
C VAL A 673 38.02 -3.03 -15.95
N VAL A 674 36.78 -2.60 -16.24
CA VAL A 674 35.59 -3.45 -16.19
C VAL A 674 34.91 -3.42 -17.56
N ASN A 675 34.80 -4.58 -18.20
CA ASN A 675 34.07 -4.77 -19.45
C ASN A 675 32.72 -5.43 -19.12
N ALA A 676 31.64 -4.66 -19.21
CA ALA A 676 30.28 -5.11 -19.03
C ALA A 676 29.43 -4.73 -20.25
N PRO A 677 28.47 -5.57 -20.68
CA PRO A 677 27.49 -5.14 -21.67
C PRO A 677 26.54 -4.10 -21.05
N GLU A 678 26.03 -3.17 -21.86
CA GLU A 678 25.02 -2.20 -21.40
C GLU A 678 23.68 -2.87 -21.05
N LYS A 679 23.38 -3.99 -21.73
CA LYS A 679 22.11 -4.71 -21.63
C LYS A 679 22.30 -6.22 -21.71
N VAL A 680 21.39 -6.96 -21.10
CA VAL A 680 21.22 -8.41 -21.24
C VAL A 680 19.72 -8.72 -21.34
N VAL A 681 19.36 -9.67 -22.19
CA VAL A 681 17.97 -10.16 -22.30
C VAL A 681 17.74 -11.20 -21.22
N GLU A 682 16.55 -11.25 -20.62
CA GLU A 682 16.21 -12.32 -19.68
C GLU A 682 16.46 -13.73 -20.25
N GLY A 683 16.89 -14.66 -19.39
CA GLY A 683 17.31 -16.01 -19.76
C GLY A 683 18.71 -16.13 -20.38
N ASP A 684 19.29 -15.05 -20.91
CA ASP A 684 20.66 -15.06 -21.44
C ASP A 684 21.73 -15.01 -20.32
N THR A 685 22.98 -15.34 -20.68
CA THR A 685 24.12 -15.20 -19.75
C THR A 685 24.73 -13.81 -19.82
N LEU A 686 24.77 -13.12 -18.69
CA LEU A 686 25.52 -11.89 -18.46
C LEU A 686 26.95 -12.20 -18.00
N THR A 687 27.94 -11.66 -18.69
CA THR A 687 29.36 -11.72 -18.31
C THR A 687 29.91 -10.32 -18.08
N ILE A 688 30.51 -10.08 -16.91
CA ILE A 688 31.22 -8.86 -16.54
C ILE A 688 32.68 -9.22 -16.23
N ASP A 689 33.61 -8.71 -17.03
CA ASP A 689 35.05 -9.02 -16.90
C ASP A 689 35.82 -7.83 -16.31
N ALA A 690 36.30 -8.00 -15.07
CA ALA A 690 37.15 -7.04 -14.37
C ALA A 690 38.62 -7.49 -14.24
N SER A 691 39.04 -8.53 -14.96
CA SER A 691 40.35 -9.17 -14.81
C SER A 691 41.56 -8.29 -15.10
N ALA A 692 41.37 -7.16 -15.80
CA ALA A 692 42.41 -6.18 -16.08
C ALA A 692 42.54 -5.07 -15.00
N THR A 693 41.73 -5.13 -13.94
CA THR A 693 41.79 -4.18 -12.82
C THR A 693 43.06 -4.39 -11.99
N VAL A 694 43.75 -3.30 -11.65
CA VAL A 694 45.01 -3.31 -10.88
C VAL A 694 45.08 -2.13 -9.91
N ALA A 695 45.74 -2.33 -8.76
CA ALA A 695 46.10 -1.21 -7.88
C ALA A 695 47.18 -0.34 -8.53
N VAL A 696 47.07 0.99 -8.37
CA VAL A 696 47.97 1.97 -9.01
C VAL A 696 49.39 1.86 -8.46
N ASP A 697 49.54 1.52 -7.19
CA ASP A 697 50.81 1.28 -6.52
C ASP A 697 51.45 -0.09 -6.85
N GLY A 698 50.72 -0.95 -7.57
CA GLY A 698 51.14 -2.28 -7.95
C GLY A 698 50.91 -3.37 -6.90
N SER A 699 50.17 -3.07 -5.82
CA SER A 699 49.78 -4.06 -4.81
C SER A 699 48.87 -5.15 -5.38
N ASP A 700 49.01 -6.37 -4.87
CA ASP A 700 48.11 -7.48 -5.23
C ASP A 700 46.71 -7.20 -4.68
N ILE A 701 45.68 -7.48 -5.48
CA ILE A 701 44.28 -7.27 -5.10
C ILE A 701 43.46 -8.56 -5.21
N THR A 702 42.46 -8.70 -4.36
CA THR A 702 41.41 -9.73 -4.48
C THR A 702 40.08 -9.09 -4.87
N PHE A 703 39.16 -9.88 -5.41
CA PHE A 703 37.88 -9.44 -5.97
C PHE A 703 36.73 -9.97 -5.11
N ASN A 704 35.71 -9.15 -4.92
CA ASN A 704 34.44 -9.54 -4.32
C ASN A 704 33.29 -8.80 -5.01
N TRP A 705 32.39 -9.54 -5.63
CA TRP A 705 31.17 -9.00 -6.21
C TRP A 705 30.00 -9.13 -5.24
N GLU A 706 29.19 -8.09 -5.18
CA GLU A 706 27.94 -8.05 -4.44
C GLU A 706 26.85 -7.56 -5.41
N GLN A 707 25.70 -8.22 -5.45
CA GLN A 707 24.53 -7.65 -6.12
C GLN A 707 23.92 -6.63 -5.17
N VAL A 708 23.77 -5.39 -5.63
CA VAL A 708 23.29 -4.28 -4.83
C VAL A 708 21.88 -3.84 -5.20
N ALA A 709 21.42 -4.14 -6.43
CA ALA A 709 20.05 -3.90 -6.86
C ALA A 709 19.64 -4.84 -8.01
N GLY A 710 18.33 -4.91 -8.24
CA GLY A 710 17.71 -5.73 -9.29
C GLY A 710 17.19 -7.09 -8.79
N PRO A 711 16.59 -7.89 -9.68
CA PRO A 711 16.09 -9.21 -9.33
C PRO A 711 17.21 -10.15 -8.89
N ASP A 712 16.96 -10.97 -7.87
CA ASP A 712 17.98 -11.84 -7.27
C ASP A 712 18.63 -12.77 -8.29
N VAL A 713 19.96 -12.81 -8.28
CA VAL A 713 20.73 -13.72 -9.13
C VAL A 713 21.80 -14.49 -8.36
N THR A 714 22.19 -15.65 -8.88
CA THR A 714 23.21 -16.51 -8.27
C THR A 714 24.51 -16.47 -9.08
N PHE A 715 25.63 -16.17 -8.41
CA PHE A 715 26.95 -16.05 -9.04
C PHE A 715 28.08 -16.34 -8.03
N SER A 716 29.31 -16.49 -8.52
CA SER A 716 30.51 -16.60 -7.68
C SER A 716 31.10 -15.21 -7.42
N ALA A 717 31.05 -14.75 -6.17
CA ALA A 717 31.47 -13.41 -5.80
C ALA A 717 33.00 -13.18 -5.86
N ASP A 718 33.81 -14.22 -5.68
CA ASP A 718 35.25 -14.10 -5.42
C ASP A 718 36.14 -14.09 -6.67
N LYS A 719 35.55 -13.90 -7.86
CA LYS A 719 36.24 -14.00 -9.15
C LYS A 719 36.38 -12.64 -9.84
N PRO A 720 37.44 -12.45 -10.64
CA PRO A 720 37.59 -11.25 -11.46
C PRO A 720 36.57 -11.17 -12.61
N VAL A 721 35.97 -12.31 -12.99
CA VAL A 721 34.89 -12.37 -13.98
C VAL A 721 33.63 -12.83 -13.28
N LEU A 722 32.56 -12.02 -13.37
CA LEU A 722 31.23 -12.37 -12.92
C LEU A 722 30.45 -12.94 -14.10
N GLU A 723 29.91 -14.13 -13.92
CA GLU A 723 28.99 -14.77 -14.87
C GLU A 723 27.69 -15.09 -14.16
N VAL A 724 26.57 -14.71 -14.79
CA VAL A 724 25.25 -14.88 -14.21
C VAL A 724 24.20 -15.11 -15.29
N THR A 725 23.22 -15.96 -15.01
CA THR A 725 22.04 -16.10 -15.88
C THR A 725 21.04 -15.01 -15.52
N ALA A 726 20.64 -14.22 -16.50
CA ALA A 726 19.63 -13.18 -16.35
C ALA A 726 18.27 -13.80 -15.96
N PRO A 727 17.64 -13.35 -14.86
CA PRO A 727 16.35 -13.85 -14.42
C PRO A 727 15.22 -13.29 -15.30
N GLU A 728 14.07 -13.95 -15.29
CA GLU A 728 12.84 -13.45 -15.92
C GLU A 728 12.25 -12.28 -15.14
N VAL A 729 11.72 -11.28 -15.84
CA VAL A 729 11.18 -10.05 -15.25
C VAL A 729 9.93 -9.54 -15.96
N ALA A 730 8.93 -9.10 -15.19
CA ALA A 730 7.67 -8.57 -15.75
C ALA A 730 7.80 -7.24 -16.52
N GLN A 731 8.93 -6.54 -16.41
CA GLN A 731 9.27 -5.33 -17.17
C GLN A 731 10.79 -5.13 -17.19
N ASP A 732 11.29 -4.31 -18.11
CA ASP A 732 12.71 -3.92 -18.14
C ASP A 732 13.14 -3.45 -16.74
N SER A 733 14.26 -3.99 -16.27
CA SER A 733 14.79 -3.73 -14.95
C SER A 733 16.29 -3.44 -15.01
N GLN A 734 16.91 -3.18 -13.86
CA GLN A 734 18.36 -2.96 -13.75
C GLN A 734 18.95 -4.03 -12.85
N LEU A 735 20.01 -4.68 -13.31
CA LEU A 735 20.93 -5.43 -12.47
C LEU A 735 22.09 -4.51 -12.11
N GLN A 736 22.37 -4.39 -10.82
CA GLN A 736 23.51 -3.60 -10.36
C GLN A 736 24.40 -4.44 -9.47
N PHE A 737 25.69 -4.44 -9.78
CA PHE A 737 26.72 -5.15 -9.05
C PHE A 737 27.77 -4.18 -8.53
N LYS A 738 28.23 -4.38 -7.30
CA LYS A 738 29.38 -3.70 -6.71
C LYS A 738 30.58 -4.63 -6.75
N LEU A 739 31.57 -4.28 -7.56
CA LEU A 739 32.90 -4.87 -7.47
C LEU A 739 33.68 -4.19 -6.35
N THR A 740 34.01 -4.93 -5.30
CA THR A 740 34.98 -4.52 -4.29
C THR A 740 36.30 -5.21 -4.53
N VAL A 741 37.38 -4.43 -4.55
CA VAL A 741 38.74 -4.96 -4.54
C VAL A 741 39.47 -4.57 -3.26
N THR A 742 40.37 -5.43 -2.79
CA THR A 742 41.17 -5.17 -1.58
C THR A 742 42.60 -5.64 -1.72
N ASP A 743 43.53 -4.87 -1.15
CA ASP A 743 44.94 -5.25 -0.99
C ASP A 743 45.19 -6.03 0.32
N GLY A 744 44.12 -6.38 1.05
CA GLY A 744 44.15 -7.01 2.37
C GLY A 744 44.09 -6.03 3.55
N THR A 745 44.20 -4.72 3.31
CA THR A 745 44.11 -3.67 4.34
C THR A 745 43.12 -2.57 3.99
N LEU A 746 43.12 -2.13 2.74
CA LEU A 746 42.26 -1.10 2.19
C LEU A 746 41.36 -1.72 1.12
N THR A 747 40.23 -1.06 0.86
CA THR A 747 39.28 -1.49 -0.16
C THR A 747 39.02 -0.33 -1.11
N ALA A 748 38.72 -0.67 -2.35
CA ALA A 748 38.12 0.24 -3.32
C ALA A 748 36.91 -0.48 -3.95
N SER A 749 35.92 0.27 -4.41
CA SER A 749 34.74 -0.32 -5.02
C SER A 749 34.37 0.38 -6.32
N LYS A 750 33.69 -0.35 -7.21
CA LYS A 750 33.10 0.19 -8.43
C LYS A 750 31.75 -0.47 -8.69
N LEU A 751 30.73 0.35 -8.93
CA LEU A 751 29.42 -0.10 -9.37
C LEU A 751 29.42 -0.40 -10.88
N VAL A 752 28.67 -1.43 -11.26
CA VAL A 752 28.44 -1.86 -12.64
C VAL A 752 26.94 -2.05 -12.82
N ASN A 753 26.36 -1.29 -13.74
CA ASN A 753 24.94 -1.35 -14.08
C ASN A 753 24.75 -2.08 -15.41
N VAL A 754 23.75 -2.94 -15.48
CA VAL A 754 23.33 -3.63 -16.70
C VAL A 754 21.82 -3.58 -16.78
N THR A 755 21.29 -3.16 -17.93
CA THR A 755 19.84 -3.21 -18.16
C THR A 755 19.42 -4.64 -18.44
N LEU A 756 18.49 -5.16 -17.66
CA LEU A 756 17.84 -6.44 -17.91
C LEU A 756 16.57 -6.17 -18.74
N GLU A 757 16.58 -6.56 -20.01
CA GLU A 757 15.45 -6.38 -20.92
C GLU A 757 14.46 -7.53 -20.76
N ASN A 758 13.20 -7.19 -20.44
CA ASN A 758 12.08 -8.14 -20.45
C ASN A 758 11.77 -8.51 -21.90
N VAL A 759 11.46 -9.78 -22.16
CA VAL A 759 10.78 -10.22 -23.38
C VAL A 759 9.31 -10.52 -23.04
N PRO A 760 8.38 -9.56 -23.22
CA PRO A 760 7.01 -9.70 -22.74
C PRO A 760 6.35 -11.00 -23.20
N PHE A 761 5.89 -11.81 -22.23
CA PHE A 761 5.18 -13.03 -22.52
C PHE A 761 3.90 -12.72 -23.31
N SER A 762 3.88 -13.16 -24.56
CA SER A 762 2.78 -12.91 -25.47
C SER A 762 2.38 -14.18 -26.20
N LEU A 763 1.08 -14.46 -26.19
CA LEU A 763 0.48 -15.59 -26.86
C LEU A 763 -0.47 -15.09 -27.94
N ASP A 764 -0.33 -15.65 -29.15
CA ASP A 764 -1.28 -15.44 -30.23
C ASP A 764 -2.44 -16.42 -30.07
N VAL A 765 -3.58 -15.89 -29.61
CA VAL A 765 -4.77 -16.66 -29.24
C VAL A 765 -5.91 -16.29 -30.16
N SER A 766 -6.49 -17.29 -30.81
CA SER A 766 -7.70 -17.15 -31.63
C SER A 766 -8.85 -17.96 -31.04
N PHE A 767 -10.07 -17.43 -31.14
CA PHE A 767 -11.29 -18.13 -30.75
C PHE A 767 -12.07 -18.59 -31.97
N ASP A 768 -12.58 -19.81 -31.94
CA ASP A 768 -13.51 -20.36 -32.94
C ASP A 768 -14.77 -20.89 -32.25
N GLY A 769 -15.94 -20.67 -32.85
CA GLY A 769 -17.23 -21.09 -32.30
C GLY A 769 -18.40 -20.14 -32.60
N ILE A 770 -19.61 -20.52 -32.17
CA ILE A 770 -20.82 -19.72 -32.39
C ILE A 770 -20.93 -18.67 -31.29
N THR A 771 -20.90 -17.39 -31.68
CA THR A 771 -20.95 -16.24 -30.75
C THR A 771 -22.28 -15.51 -30.72
N LYS A 772 -23.27 -15.95 -31.51
CA LYS A 772 -24.63 -15.41 -31.49
C LYS A 772 -25.59 -16.52 -31.08
N LEU A 773 -26.21 -16.35 -29.92
CA LEU A 773 -27.06 -17.32 -29.27
C LEU A 773 -28.45 -16.74 -29.07
N ILE A 774 -29.43 -17.63 -28.97
CA ILE A 774 -30.74 -17.32 -28.44
C ILE A 774 -30.79 -17.90 -27.01
N GLU A 775 -31.64 -17.35 -26.15
CA GLU A 775 -31.85 -17.86 -24.77
C GLU A 775 -32.01 -19.40 -24.75
N GLY A 776 -31.24 -20.06 -23.88
CA GLY A 776 -31.22 -21.51 -23.74
C GLY A 776 -30.34 -22.27 -24.74
N ASP A 777 -29.79 -21.63 -25.77
CA ASP A 777 -28.83 -22.27 -26.68
C ASP A 777 -27.49 -22.53 -25.96
N SER A 778 -26.84 -23.65 -26.30
CA SER A 778 -25.47 -23.92 -25.88
C SER A 778 -24.50 -23.75 -27.05
N THR A 779 -23.29 -23.27 -26.75
CA THR A 779 -22.19 -23.15 -27.71
C THR A 779 -20.89 -23.68 -27.10
N THR A 780 -19.94 -23.98 -27.98
CA THR A 780 -18.57 -24.29 -27.63
C THR A 780 -17.67 -23.28 -28.33
N ILE A 781 -16.89 -22.53 -27.54
CA ILE A 781 -15.80 -21.70 -28.02
C ILE A 781 -14.49 -22.43 -27.77
N THR A 782 -13.69 -22.64 -28.80
CA THR A 782 -12.36 -23.23 -28.69
C THR A 782 -11.30 -22.14 -28.87
N ALA A 783 -10.46 -21.97 -27.86
CA ALA A 783 -9.26 -21.17 -27.95
C ALA A 783 -8.12 -21.99 -28.58
N SER A 784 -7.39 -21.39 -29.51
CA SER A 784 -6.20 -21.98 -30.11
C SER A 784 -5.03 -21.03 -29.93
N ILE A 785 -3.88 -21.57 -29.52
CA ILE A 785 -2.64 -20.83 -29.28
C ILE A 785 -1.61 -21.24 -30.32
N ALA A 786 -1.09 -20.29 -31.10
CA ALA A 786 -0.01 -20.57 -32.04
C ALA A 786 1.30 -20.81 -31.27
N GLN A 787 1.99 -21.93 -31.56
CA GLN A 787 3.27 -22.29 -30.94
C GLN A 787 3.23 -22.32 -29.40
N ALA A 788 2.20 -22.96 -28.82
CA ALA A 788 2.03 -23.04 -27.38
C ALA A 788 3.27 -23.64 -26.67
N PRO A 789 3.84 -22.93 -25.67
CA PRO A 789 4.79 -23.49 -24.71
C PRO A 789 4.23 -24.71 -23.97
N GLU A 790 5.11 -25.53 -23.39
CA GLU A 790 4.70 -26.65 -22.51
C GLU A 790 4.18 -26.10 -21.17
N ASP A 791 3.33 -26.88 -20.48
CA ASP A 791 2.86 -26.62 -19.10
C ASP A 791 2.00 -25.35 -18.84
N LEU A 792 1.33 -24.82 -19.85
CA LEU A 792 0.35 -23.75 -19.66
C LEU A 792 -0.91 -24.20 -18.88
N THR A 793 -1.39 -23.31 -18.02
CA THR A 793 -2.67 -23.39 -17.32
C THR A 793 -3.70 -22.44 -17.93
N TYR A 794 -4.98 -22.78 -17.81
CA TYR A 794 -6.08 -22.09 -18.50
C TYR A 794 -7.27 -21.91 -17.57
N LEU A 795 -7.75 -20.69 -17.43
CA LEU A 795 -8.92 -20.37 -16.61
C LEU A 795 -9.85 -19.41 -17.34
N TRP A 796 -11.11 -19.79 -17.48
CA TRP A 796 -12.18 -18.96 -17.97
C TRP A 796 -12.93 -18.28 -16.83
N LYS A 797 -13.27 -17.01 -17.04
CA LYS A 797 -14.10 -16.22 -16.14
C LYS A 797 -15.11 -15.43 -16.96
N GLN A 798 -16.39 -15.50 -16.59
CA GLN A 798 -17.36 -14.54 -17.07
C GLN A 798 -17.15 -13.21 -16.34
N VAL A 799 -16.88 -12.14 -17.09
CA VAL A 799 -16.57 -10.81 -16.54
C VAL A 799 -17.69 -9.80 -16.74
N SER A 800 -18.67 -10.10 -17.61
CA SER A 800 -19.84 -9.24 -17.83
C SER A 800 -21.05 -10.04 -18.35
N GLY A 801 -22.24 -9.46 -18.18
CA GLY A 801 -23.50 -10.03 -18.60
C GLY A 801 -24.20 -10.87 -17.53
N ASN A 802 -25.40 -11.36 -17.83
CA ASN A 802 -26.13 -12.26 -16.95
C ASN A 802 -25.34 -13.55 -16.72
N PRO A 803 -25.31 -14.11 -15.49
CA PRO A 803 -24.55 -15.33 -15.20
C PRO A 803 -24.99 -16.50 -16.08
N ALA A 804 -24.04 -17.06 -16.84
CA ALA A 804 -24.22 -18.25 -17.66
C ALA A 804 -23.61 -19.48 -16.97
N ASP A 805 -24.06 -20.66 -17.35
CA ASP A 805 -23.43 -21.92 -16.94
C ASP A 805 -22.29 -22.26 -17.93
N TYR A 806 -21.07 -22.48 -17.42
CA TYR A 806 -19.89 -22.76 -18.24
C TYR A 806 -18.80 -23.57 -17.52
N ASP A 807 -17.96 -24.25 -18.29
CA ASP A 807 -16.72 -24.87 -17.80
C ASP A 807 -15.61 -23.82 -17.70
N SER A 808 -14.99 -23.70 -16.54
CA SER A 808 -13.96 -22.70 -16.28
C SER A 808 -12.57 -23.15 -16.71
N ASN A 809 -12.34 -24.42 -17.11
CA ASN A 809 -10.98 -24.93 -17.30
C ASN A 809 -10.66 -25.28 -18.76
N GLY A 810 -9.37 -25.16 -19.09
CA GLY A 810 -8.85 -25.59 -20.39
C GLY A 810 -9.13 -24.60 -21.53
N LEU A 811 -8.77 -25.02 -22.75
CA LEU A 811 -8.92 -24.20 -23.95
C LEU A 811 -10.34 -24.23 -24.55
N VAL A 812 -11.25 -24.98 -23.96
CA VAL A 812 -12.61 -25.19 -24.50
C VAL A 812 -13.61 -24.61 -23.51
N LEU A 813 -14.27 -23.54 -23.92
CA LEU A 813 -15.35 -22.92 -23.18
C LEU A 813 -16.69 -23.43 -23.71
N ASN A 814 -17.38 -24.24 -22.91
CA ASN A 814 -18.77 -24.62 -23.18
C ASN A 814 -19.67 -23.66 -22.42
N VAL A 815 -20.58 -22.95 -23.10
CA VAL A 815 -21.50 -21.99 -22.47
C VAL A 815 -22.93 -22.34 -22.82
N THR A 816 -23.84 -22.28 -21.85
CA THR A 816 -25.28 -22.25 -22.10
C THR A 816 -25.82 -20.83 -21.85
N ALA A 817 -26.43 -20.23 -22.87
CA ALA A 817 -26.96 -18.88 -22.81
C ALA A 817 -28.07 -18.77 -21.74
N PRO A 818 -27.93 -17.85 -20.78
CA PRO A 818 -28.93 -17.64 -19.75
C PRO A 818 -30.15 -16.91 -20.31
N GLU A 819 -31.25 -16.94 -19.57
CA GLU A 819 -32.38 -16.05 -19.80
C GLU A 819 -31.94 -14.59 -19.57
N VAL A 820 -32.26 -13.70 -20.50
CA VAL A 820 -31.95 -12.27 -20.44
C VAL A 820 -33.25 -11.46 -20.52
N ALA A 821 -33.26 -10.21 -20.06
CA ALA A 821 -34.48 -9.38 -20.15
C ALA A 821 -34.58 -8.64 -21.51
N LEU A 822 -33.41 -8.41 -22.12
CA LEU A 822 -33.17 -7.73 -23.40
C LEU A 822 -31.94 -8.38 -24.04
N ASN A 823 -31.72 -8.17 -25.34
CA ASN A 823 -30.50 -8.63 -25.99
C ASN A 823 -29.26 -8.12 -25.23
N GLN A 824 -28.34 -9.00 -24.90
CA GLN A 824 -27.19 -8.71 -24.05
C GLN A 824 -25.95 -9.40 -24.59
N SER A 825 -24.77 -8.82 -24.34
CA SER A 825 -23.49 -9.50 -24.56
C SER A 825 -23.02 -10.11 -23.25
N LEU A 826 -22.63 -11.38 -23.29
CA LEU A 826 -21.82 -12.01 -22.27
C LEU A 826 -20.36 -11.85 -22.66
N VAL A 827 -19.50 -11.49 -21.71
CA VAL A 827 -18.06 -11.37 -21.95
C VAL A 827 -17.36 -12.43 -21.12
N PHE A 828 -16.62 -13.30 -21.81
CA PHE A 828 -15.79 -14.32 -21.19
C PHE A 828 -14.33 -14.00 -21.41
N GLU A 829 -13.56 -14.18 -20.36
CA GLU A 829 -12.14 -13.92 -20.28
C GLU A 829 -11.41 -15.25 -20.08
N LEU A 830 -10.47 -15.57 -20.97
CA LEU A 830 -9.51 -16.66 -20.83
C LEU A 830 -8.20 -16.10 -20.32
N THR A 831 -7.79 -16.53 -19.14
CA THR A 831 -6.45 -16.35 -18.59
C THR A 831 -5.61 -17.57 -18.92
N ILE A 832 -4.44 -17.35 -19.51
CA ILE A 832 -3.45 -18.37 -19.85
C ILE A 832 -2.17 -18.03 -19.09
N SER A 833 -1.63 -18.97 -18.31
CA SER A 833 -0.41 -18.73 -17.52
C SER A 833 0.56 -19.89 -17.62
N ASP A 834 1.85 -19.61 -17.67
CA ASP A 834 2.95 -20.58 -17.54
C ASP A 834 3.42 -20.78 -16.09
N GLY A 835 2.78 -20.11 -15.12
CA GLY A 835 3.12 -20.15 -13.70
C GLY A 835 3.92 -18.94 -13.21
N SER A 836 4.53 -18.14 -14.10
CA SER A 836 5.20 -16.88 -13.76
C SER A 836 4.47 -15.68 -14.36
N GLU A 837 4.07 -15.75 -15.63
CA GLU A 837 3.37 -14.68 -16.35
C GLU A 837 1.99 -15.13 -16.85
N GLN A 838 1.15 -14.17 -17.28
CA GLN A 838 -0.20 -14.47 -17.76
C GLN A 838 -0.64 -13.59 -18.93
N VAL A 839 -1.35 -14.20 -19.88
CA VAL A 839 -2.02 -13.53 -21.00
C VAL A 839 -3.53 -13.67 -20.84
N VAL A 840 -4.22 -12.54 -21.00
CA VAL A 840 -5.68 -12.46 -20.90
C VAL A 840 -6.30 -12.15 -22.26
N LYS A 841 -7.33 -12.91 -22.65
CA LYS A 841 -8.04 -12.75 -23.93
C LYS A 841 -9.54 -12.87 -23.72
N GLN A 842 -10.32 -12.08 -24.46
CA GLN A 842 -11.76 -12.04 -24.30
C GLN A 842 -12.52 -12.50 -25.54
N VAL A 843 -13.64 -13.16 -25.33
CA VAL A 843 -14.63 -13.51 -26.36
C VAL A 843 -16.02 -13.05 -25.92
N ASN A 844 -16.76 -12.46 -26.86
CA ASN A 844 -18.09 -11.93 -26.62
C ASN A 844 -19.14 -12.89 -27.22
N LEU A 845 -20.16 -13.23 -26.43
CA LEU A 845 -21.33 -13.98 -26.88
C LEU A 845 -22.56 -13.08 -26.82
N GLU A 846 -23.17 -12.80 -27.97
CA GLU A 846 -24.42 -12.06 -28.08
C GLU A 846 -25.60 -13.00 -27.83
N VAL A 847 -26.40 -12.75 -26.78
CA VAL A 847 -27.60 -13.51 -26.47
C VAL A 847 -28.83 -12.69 -26.85
N THR A 848 -29.69 -13.28 -27.70
CA THR A 848 -30.94 -12.68 -28.16
C THR A 848 -32.10 -13.15 -27.30
N ASN A 849 -32.89 -12.20 -26.79
CA ASN A 849 -34.08 -12.48 -26.00
C ASN A 849 -35.23 -13.03 -26.87
N VAL A 850 -35.85 -14.15 -26.48
CA VAL A 850 -37.00 -14.75 -27.20
C VAL A 850 -38.35 -14.15 -26.79
N ASN A 851 -38.41 -13.46 -25.66
CA ASN A 851 -39.62 -12.83 -25.12
C ASN A 851 -39.85 -11.40 -25.63
N ALA A 852 -39.05 -10.93 -26.58
CA ALA A 852 -39.24 -9.69 -27.32
C ALA A 852 -40.43 -9.82 -28.30
N LYS A 853 -41.62 -10.14 -27.79
CA LYS A 853 -42.86 -9.95 -28.53
C LYS A 853 -43.11 -8.45 -28.61
N GLU A 854 -43.07 -7.94 -29.83
CA GLU A 854 -43.54 -6.59 -30.18
C GLU A 854 -44.84 -6.28 -29.43
N SER A 855 -44.80 -5.28 -28.55
CA SER A 855 -45.99 -4.62 -28.06
C SER A 855 -46.62 -3.89 -29.25
N GLY A 856 -47.48 -4.62 -29.95
CA GLY A 856 -48.22 -4.14 -31.09
C GLY A 856 -48.93 -2.83 -30.74
N TRP A 857 -48.45 -1.75 -31.33
CA TRP A 857 -49.22 -0.54 -31.50
C TRP A 857 -50.44 -0.86 -32.36
N THR A 858 -51.61 -1.02 -31.75
CA THR A 858 -52.88 -0.89 -32.48
C THR A 858 -53.10 0.60 -32.75
N GLN A 859 -52.94 0.99 -34.02
CA GLN A 859 -53.30 2.30 -34.53
C GLN A 859 -54.80 2.57 -34.28
N PRO A 860 -55.20 3.70 -33.69
CA PRO A 860 -56.60 4.08 -33.62
C PRO A 860 -57.11 4.48 -35.00
N ASP A 861 -58.32 4.06 -35.33
CA ASP A 861 -59.04 4.52 -36.52
C ASP A 861 -59.19 6.04 -36.50
N GLY A 862 -58.59 6.71 -37.50
CA GLY A 862 -58.95 8.07 -37.89
C GLY A 862 -57.91 9.16 -37.57
N ALA A 863 -56.94 9.33 -38.45
CA ALA A 863 -56.43 10.65 -38.87
C ALA A 863 -55.64 10.48 -40.19
N GLY A 864 -56.02 11.25 -41.20
CA GLY A 864 -55.61 11.05 -42.58
C GLY A 864 -54.25 11.62 -42.97
N SER A 865 -53.73 11.05 -44.06
CA SER A 865 -52.96 11.67 -45.16
C SER A 865 -52.14 12.91 -44.85
N PHE A 866 -50.81 12.82 -45.00
CA PHE A 866 -50.06 13.64 -45.97
C PHE A 866 -48.58 13.19 -46.02
N GLY A 867 -48.04 13.03 -47.24
CA GLY A 867 -46.65 13.38 -47.51
C GLY A 867 -45.67 12.24 -47.79
N LEU A 868 -45.49 11.95 -49.08
CA LEU A 868 -44.29 11.33 -49.64
C LEU A 868 -43.01 12.13 -49.33
N GLY A 869 -41.88 11.41 -49.18
CA GLY A 869 -40.50 11.91 -49.17
C GLY A 869 -39.74 11.31 -47.97
N LEU A 870 -38.70 10.51 -48.08
CA LEU A 870 -37.61 10.52 -49.06
C LEU A 870 -37.03 9.10 -49.17
N LEU A 871 -36.64 8.76 -50.39
CA LEU A 871 -35.96 7.56 -50.84
C LEU A 871 -34.45 7.87 -50.95
N LEU A 872 -33.61 6.88 -50.65
CA LEU A 872 -32.28 6.57 -51.23
C LEU A 872 -30.98 7.05 -50.54
N LEU A 873 -30.25 6.03 -50.04
CA LEU A 873 -28.89 5.58 -50.40
C LEU A 873 -27.63 6.43 -50.04
N LEU A 874 -26.84 5.87 -49.11
CA LEU A 874 -25.48 5.27 -49.27
C LEU A 874 -24.30 6.11 -49.86
N PRO A 875 -23.02 5.73 -49.61
CA PRO A 875 -22.00 6.57 -48.96
C PRO A 875 -20.86 6.99 -49.91
N LEU A 876 -20.01 7.94 -49.50
CA LEU A 876 -18.67 8.19 -50.05
C LEU A 876 -17.94 9.24 -49.21
N ALA A 877 -16.74 8.91 -48.70
CA ALA A 877 -15.50 9.64 -49.02
C ALA A 877 -14.34 9.25 -48.07
N LEU A 878 -13.36 8.56 -48.65
CA LEU A 878 -11.97 8.58 -48.21
C LEU A 878 -11.32 9.94 -48.53
N ASN A 879 -10.33 10.29 -47.71
CA ASN A 879 -9.13 11.10 -47.99
C ASN A 879 -9.24 12.63 -48.14
N ARG A 880 -8.62 13.36 -47.19
CA ARG A 880 -7.44 14.20 -47.46
C ARG A 880 -6.72 14.71 -46.19
N ARG A 881 -5.48 14.22 -46.03
CA ARG A 881 -4.23 14.84 -45.51
C ARG A 881 -4.31 16.23 -44.83
N ARG A 882 -3.76 16.30 -43.61
CA ARG A 882 -2.42 16.87 -43.37
C ARG A 882 -1.72 16.13 -42.25
#